data_AF-A0A965PGV6-F1
#
_entry.id   AF-A0A965PGV6-F1
#
_cell.length_a   1.000
_cell.length_b   1.000
_cell.length_c   1.000
_cell.angle_alpha   90.00
_cell.angle_beta   90.00
_cell.angle_gamma   90.00
#
_symmetry.space_group_name_H-M   'P 1'
#
loop_
_entity.id
_entity.type
_entity.pdbx_description
1 polymer ?
#
loop_
_entity_poly.entity_id
_entity_poly.type
_entity_poly.pdbx_seq_one_letter_code
_entity_poly.pdbx_strand_id
1 'polypeptide(L)'
;MLADYVMDVEGEGQYQNVEDEDDKLLKQYNRPNTPMLDTKPMTTFLFKQWDNGQQLFKDFINDPVEAAKDAGDSAFDAVISARMKNIWFGSGLESRDFTQYSGQLRTSEGLAIASVALDNAIHSANIGIQVIFQGGLKYDSKFGRFVAVDRKLGMRGVYEAEQSLKKRLGEQKATNIINGYLEAKRSISIMDELYDRQAVYEGAKEDLERTISEGASEDEIQNARDLLEDAQRGLKAIQKAVSSVLMSEQEMYDFAALDKRHPELRDIMENFNAINQNLLKVWRDVGLLSEERYLTLSGIKDYVPWQRIMEDGEDPHTPLQSTTRNLTNIGREKLFKRTPPTDILDFKGSAGQKVLDENGQMLGASFDVPSSTVLRVEVDGQKISPKLLSITADGRVFINVPMDDSSLVVFKVTRPIQNIIENMTQNVMRMSMNAIRHYAAARIVREYGTRAPDGKLMTFPSVDRAKNRFTFIIDGQKRIVEISDPLVAGSIYGMENLDLEMWKPLANMSNFVRRAITLSGAFQLEQVLKDAPTAAMVTGVKRPDLLIGGVLKGLVTSLFQPAGKAAGVDIEPTINILRAAGIGGFHSPARTPEATVKRRIGVMNRNTYSAMIQMLDHIGDSADMAQRVAVYKRVLAETGDEMQALYQAANVINFLHRGSAGYAQVLFKTVPFMSAYANATDVLANSLIGGNIKGMSRAKAIRRLAIATAMLSSLTLLYCMLVGGDPDYEELDDQTKMRNIIVPGTKIKLPMNTSAAYIWKAVPEMLYNTIINEGTKNEVDRTRLKKALSQAAKDMLLGPEPIPAGVRPVMEVVMDHNFFTGHGVIPENLKRVEGFEQWDASTSELAKKLSAYTEVPGTDGKRVLSPIEADHLVRGLFGSVGFTAQWISNAIGERNGDRPELTGRETPVIGRFIRPEVGRANEDLFYDLKQRVDEKYQTWKTMTDRGDDDAADAYENKHEGLLDMYREVNQINDALGQINAEIRELGTAK
;
A
#
# COMPACT_ATOMS: atom_id res chain seq x y z
N MET A 1 -11.12 -14.68 39.17
CA MET A 1 -12.40 -15.39 38.97
C MET A 1 -12.79 -15.21 37.51
N LEU A 2 -12.36 -16.18 36.70
CA LEU A 2 -12.49 -16.25 35.25
C LEU A 2 -13.21 -17.59 35.04
N ALA A 3 -14.54 -17.60 35.02
CA ALA A 3 -15.35 -18.81 34.80
C ALA A 3 -16.84 -18.59 34.43
N ASP A 4 -17.41 -17.39 34.49
CA ASP A 4 -18.89 -17.24 34.35
C ASP A 4 -19.33 -16.37 33.16
N TYR A 5 -18.78 -16.59 31.97
CA TYR A 5 -19.29 -15.95 30.74
C TYR A 5 -19.37 -16.93 29.56
N VAL A 6 -19.98 -18.08 29.80
CA VAL A 6 -20.55 -18.96 28.77
C VAL A 6 -21.84 -19.52 29.36
N MET A 7 -22.91 -19.52 28.56
CA MET A 7 -24.30 -19.88 28.88
C MET A 7 -25.11 -18.74 29.49
N ASP A 8 -25.92 -18.08 28.66
CA ASP A 8 -27.38 -18.31 28.65
C ASP A 8 -28.06 -17.28 27.74
N VAL A 9 -28.58 -17.72 26.59
CA VAL A 9 -29.73 -17.09 25.91
C VAL A 9 -30.51 -18.22 25.23
N GLU A 10 -31.06 -19.14 26.01
CA GLU A 10 -32.27 -19.86 25.60
C GLU A 10 -33.47 -18.97 25.92
N GLY A 11 -33.86 -18.16 24.94
CA GLY A 11 -35.13 -17.46 24.92
C GLY A 11 -36.08 -18.17 23.97
N GLU A 12 -36.84 -19.16 24.47
CA GLU A 12 -37.98 -19.76 23.77
C GLU A 12 -39.08 -18.69 23.59
N GLY A 13 -39.00 -17.96 22.49
CA GLY A 13 -40.15 -17.29 21.90
C GLY A 13 -40.86 -18.27 20.98
N GLN A 14 -42.10 -18.64 21.32
CA GLN A 14 -42.97 -19.44 20.46
C GLN A 14 -43.21 -18.74 19.11
N TYR A 15 -42.41 -19.07 18.10
CA TYR A 15 -42.74 -18.87 16.70
C TYR A 15 -43.31 -20.17 16.17
N GLN A 16 -44.61 -20.16 15.90
CA GLN A 16 -45.34 -21.28 15.31
C GLN A 16 -44.71 -21.69 13.96
N ASN A 17 -44.43 -22.99 13.83
CA ASN A 17 -44.33 -23.80 12.61
C ASN A 17 -44.28 -23.05 11.26
N VAL A 18 -43.10 -22.52 10.94
CA VAL A 18 -42.65 -22.36 9.55
C VAL A 18 -41.42 -23.27 9.41
N GLU A 19 -41.63 -24.59 9.30
CA GLU A 19 -40.62 -25.45 8.69
C GLU A 19 -40.41 -24.94 7.26
N ASP A 20 -39.32 -24.20 7.12
CA ASP A 20 -39.13 -23.09 6.20
C ASP A 20 -39.41 -23.43 4.75
N GLU A 21 -40.38 -22.73 4.14
CA GLU A 21 -40.58 -22.76 2.68
C GLU A 21 -39.30 -22.41 1.91
N ASP A 22 -38.40 -21.62 2.50
CA ASP A 22 -37.07 -21.35 1.93
C ASP A 22 -36.17 -22.58 1.94
N ASP A 23 -36.23 -23.40 2.99
CA ASP A 23 -35.48 -24.66 3.05
C ASP A 23 -36.12 -25.71 2.14
N LYS A 24 -37.45 -25.70 1.99
CA LYS A 24 -38.14 -26.50 0.97
C LYS A 24 -37.72 -26.09 -0.43
N LEU A 25 -37.60 -24.80 -0.72
CA LEU A 25 -37.16 -24.30 -2.02
C LEU A 25 -35.68 -24.66 -2.30
N LEU A 26 -34.78 -24.46 -1.34
CA LEU A 26 -33.36 -24.84 -1.46
C LEU A 26 -33.19 -26.36 -1.66
N LYS A 27 -33.97 -27.18 -0.92
CA LYS A 27 -33.98 -28.65 -1.04
C LYS A 27 -34.64 -29.11 -2.34
N GLN A 28 -35.73 -28.47 -2.79
CA GLN A 28 -36.45 -28.82 -4.03
C GLN A 28 -35.54 -28.81 -5.25
N TYR A 29 -34.62 -27.85 -5.30
CA TYR A 29 -33.66 -27.71 -6.39
C TYR A 29 -32.26 -28.26 -6.07
N ASN A 30 -32.08 -28.93 -4.92
CA ASN A 30 -30.80 -29.46 -4.46
C ASN A 30 -29.64 -28.44 -4.58
N ARG A 31 -29.88 -27.16 -4.25
CA ARG A 31 -28.85 -26.12 -4.38
C ARG A 31 -27.82 -26.25 -3.26
N PRO A 32 -26.52 -26.38 -3.59
CA PRO A 32 -25.48 -26.46 -2.57
C PRO A 32 -25.24 -25.11 -1.88
N ASN A 33 -24.60 -25.15 -0.71
CA ASN A 33 -24.27 -23.95 0.05
C ASN A 33 -23.35 -23.00 -0.72
N THR A 34 -23.71 -21.72 -0.81
CA THR A 34 -22.84 -20.70 -1.40
C THR A 34 -21.57 -20.59 -0.56
N PRO A 35 -20.36 -20.70 -1.15
CA PRO A 35 -19.12 -20.60 -0.40
C PRO A 35 -18.97 -19.24 0.26
N MET A 36 -18.64 -19.26 1.55
CA MET A 36 -18.17 -18.08 2.28
C MET A 36 -16.65 -18.10 2.28
N LEU A 37 -16.02 -16.94 2.07
CA LEU A 37 -14.57 -16.84 2.14
C LEU A 37 -14.10 -17.05 3.59
N ASP A 38 -13.54 -18.22 3.90
CA ASP A 38 -12.76 -18.45 5.12
C ASP A 38 -11.33 -17.90 4.89
N THR A 39 -11.05 -16.70 5.38
CA THR A 39 -9.70 -16.11 5.24
C THR A 39 -8.77 -16.65 6.31
N LYS A 40 -8.14 -17.80 6.05
CA LYS A 40 -6.98 -18.29 6.82
C LYS A 40 -5.70 -18.05 6.02
N PRO A 41 -4.66 -17.41 6.58
CA PRO A 41 -3.34 -17.41 5.98
C PRO A 41 -2.67 -18.76 6.28
N MET A 42 -2.42 -19.57 5.25
CA MET A 42 -1.58 -20.76 5.38
C MET A 42 -0.11 -20.40 5.23
N THR A 43 0.62 -20.65 6.32
CA THR A 43 2.07 -20.61 6.48
C THR A 43 2.76 -21.86 5.93
N THR A 44 3.83 -21.70 5.15
CA THR A 44 5.15 -22.37 5.30
C THR A 44 5.81 -22.51 3.94
N PHE A 45 6.86 -21.73 3.70
CA PHE A 45 8.04 -22.19 2.97
C PHE A 45 9.22 -21.29 3.38
N LEU A 46 9.89 -21.69 4.46
CA LEU A 46 11.15 -21.13 4.92
C LEU A 46 12.20 -22.22 4.69
N PHE A 47 13.38 -21.82 4.22
CA PHE A 47 14.56 -22.59 3.79
C PHE A 47 14.64 -22.98 2.31
N LYS A 48 15.09 -22.00 1.49
CA LYS A 48 16.21 -22.12 0.53
C LYS A 48 16.20 -20.92 -0.42
N GLN A 49 16.84 -19.80 -0.07
CA GLN A 49 17.35 -18.82 -1.06
C GLN A 49 18.35 -17.90 -0.35
N TRP A 50 19.63 -18.30 -0.34
CA TRP A 50 20.74 -17.50 0.19
C TRP A 50 21.71 -16.99 -0.90
N ASP A 51 21.69 -17.51 -2.14
CA ASP A 51 22.81 -17.22 -3.08
C ASP A 51 22.55 -16.28 -4.27
N ASN A 52 21.37 -15.64 -4.42
CA ASN A 52 21.12 -14.76 -5.58
C ASN A 52 21.07 -13.24 -5.28
N GLY A 53 21.25 -12.83 -4.02
CA GLY A 53 21.16 -11.42 -3.62
C GLY A 53 22.40 -10.57 -3.88
N GLN A 54 23.57 -11.19 -4.04
CA GLN A 54 24.84 -10.46 -4.14
C GLN A 54 25.14 -9.87 -5.52
N GLN A 55 24.50 -10.37 -6.60
CA GLN A 55 24.73 -9.86 -7.95
C GLN A 55 24.00 -8.53 -8.19
N LEU A 56 22.74 -8.43 -7.74
CA LEU A 56 21.89 -7.23 -7.91
C LEU A 56 22.38 -5.99 -7.14
N PHE A 57 23.09 -6.19 -6.02
CA PHE A 57 23.59 -5.10 -5.19
C PHE A 57 24.87 -4.47 -5.75
N LYS A 58 25.67 -5.24 -6.50
CA LYS A 58 26.87 -4.74 -7.19
C LYS A 58 26.52 -3.87 -8.41
N ASP A 59 25.41 -4.16 -9.08
CA ASP A 59 24.93 -3.36 -10.21
C ASP A 59 24.29 -2.03 -9.75
N PHE A 60 23.78 -1.96 -8.52
CA PHE A 60 23.18 -0.76 -7.94
C PHE A 60 24.21 0.32 -7.53
N ILE A 61 25.43 -0.08 -7.19
CA ILE A 61 26.47 0.82 -6.67
C ILE A 61 27.43 1.30 -7.77
N ASN A 62 27.66 0.48 -8.81
CA ASN A 62 28.77 0.71 -9.74
C ASN A 62 28.45 1.56 -10.98
N ASP A 63 27.19 1.84 -11.30
CA ASP A 63 26.91 2.57 -12.55
C ASP A 63 25.77 3.62 -12.48
N PRO A 64 26.02 4.78 -11.83
CA PRO A 64 25.14 5.94 -11.95
C PRO A 64 25.22 6.62 -13.34
N VAL A 65 26.06 6.12 -14.27
CA VAL A 65 26.41 6.80 -15.53
C VAL A 65 25.80 6.12 -16.75
N GLU A 66 25.34 4.87 -16.66
CA GLU A 66 24.68 4.21 -17.79
C GLU A 66 23.25 4.71 -18.08
N ALA A 67 22.61 5.41 -17.11
CA ALA A 67 21.35 6.12 -17.33
C ALA A 67 21.50 7.42 -18.17
N ALA A 68 22.73 7.86 -18.43
CA ALA A 68 23.03 9.09 -19.17
C ALA A 68 23.32 8.87 -20.66
N LYS A 69 23.54 7.63 -21.11
CA LYS A 69 23.94 7.34 -22.50
C LYS A 69 22.80 7.37 -23.52
N ASP A 70 21.54 7.30 -23.07
CA ASP A 70 20.36 7.31 -23.96
C ASP A 70 19.54 8.62 -23.92
N ALA A 71 20.01 9.67 -23.22
CA ALA A 71 19.29 10.93 -23.09
C ALA A 71 19.72 11.94 -24.18
N GLY A 72 19.00 11.94 -25.31
CA GLY A 72 18.96 13.08 -26.20
C GLY A 72 18.32 14.31 -25.53
N ASP A 73 18.89 15.49 -25.83
CA ASP A 73 18.50 16.86 -25.49
C ASP A 73 18.44 17.26 -23.99
N SER A 74 19.63 17.63 -23.48
CA SER A 74 19.92 18.34 -22.21
C SER A 74 20.03 17.50 -20.91
N ALA A 75 20.96 17.91 -20.04
CA ALA A 75 21.15 17.33 -18.70
C ALA A 75 19.89 17.37 -17.83
N PHE A 76 18.95 18.27 -18.13
CA PHE A 76 17.67 18.38 -17.43
C PHE A 76 16.75 17.19 -17.72
N ASP A 77 16.61 16.78 -19.00
CA ASP A 77 15.76 15.65 -19.37
C ASP A 77 16.33 14.30 -18.87
N ALA A 78 17.66 14.19 -18.75
CA ALA A 78 18.31 13.05 -18.09
C ALA A 78 17.92 12.94 -16.60
N VAL A 79 17.88 14.06 -15.87
CA VAL A 79 17.42 14.09 -14.47
C VAL A 79 15.94 13.73 -14.37
N ILE A 80 15.10 14.22 -15.28
CA ILE A 80 13.67 13.88 -15.31
C ILE A 80 13.46 12.39 -15.63
N SER A 81 14.25 11.81 -16.54
CA SER A 81 14.22 10.38 -16.86
C SER A 81 14.63 9.52 -15.65
N ALA A 82 15.68 9.93 -14.93
CA ALA A 82 16.08 9.28 -13.68
C ALA A 82 14.98 9.35 -12.61
N ARG A 83 14.37 10.53 -12.43
CA ARG A 83 13.21 10.72 -11.52
C ARG A 83 12.03 9.82 -11.93
N MET A 84 11.74 9.73 -13.22
CA MET A 84 10.67 8.90 -13.79
C MET A 84 10.87 7.41 -13.49
N LYS A 85 12.09 6.92 -13.70
CA LYS A 85 12.43 5.50 -13.46
C LYS A 85 12.43 5.16 -11.97
N ASN A 86 12.95 6.05 -11.12
CA ASN A 86 13.24 5.73 -9.72
C ASN A 86 12.16 6.16 -8.73
N ILE A 87 11.54 7.32 -8.92
CA ILE A 87 10.73 7.97 -7.86
C ILE A 87 9.29 8.18 -8.30
N TRP A 88 9.05 8.80 -9.46
CA TRP A 88 7.69 9.13 -9.91
C TRP A 88 7.55 9.00 -11.42
N PHE A 89 6.86 7.97 -11.89
CA PHE A 89 6.68 7.72 -13.32
C PHE A 89 5.92 8.83 -14.08
N GLY A 90 5.21 9.72 -13.39
CA GLY A 90 4.56 10.89 -13.99
C GLY A 90 5.46 12.12 -14.16
N SER A 91 6.74 12.05 -13.75
CA SER A 91 7.66 13.21 -13.73
C SER A 91 7.85 13.87 -15.09
N GLY A 92 7.92 13.08 -16.16
CA GLY A 92 8.04 13.58 -17.52
C GLY A 92 6.82 14.40 -17.93
N LEU A 93 5.63 13.84 -17.72
CA LEU A 93 4.35 14.51 -17.97
C LEU A 93 4.23 15.81 -17.17
N GLU A 94 4.58 15.79 -15.88
CA GLU A 94 4.55 17.00 -15.04
C GLU A 94 5.46 18.11 -15.56
N SER A 95 6.65 17.75 -16.04
CA SER A 95 7.64 18.68 -16.58
C SER A 95 7.14 19.32 -17.88
N ARG A 96 6.57 18.51 -18.79
CA ARG A 96 6.01 19.01 -20.05
C ARG A 96 4.78 19.89 -19.82
N ASP A 97 3.86 19.47 -18.93
CA ASP A 97 2.71 20.28 -18.55
C ASP A 97 3.13 21.60 -17.90
N PHE A 98 4.13 21.57 -17.01
CA PHE A 98 4.62 22.79 -16.37
C PHE A 98 5.15 23.79 -17.41
N THR A 99 5.88 23.29 -18.41
CA THR A 99 6.43 24.10 -19.51
C THR A 99 5.33 24.64 -20.40
N GLN A 100 4.39 23.80 -20.81
CA GLN A 100 3.29 24.16 -21.71
C GLN A 100 2.30 25.14 -21.05
N TYR A 101 1.99 24.95 -19.77
CA TYR A 101 0.95 25.72 -19.06
C TYR A 101 1.52 26.70 -18.03
N SER A 102 2.83 26.95 -18.03
CA SER A 102 3.50 27.87 -17.10
C SER A 102 3.16 27.60 -15.62
N GLY A 103 3.04 26.32 -15.26
CA GLY A 103 2.71 25.86 -13.90
C GLY A 103 1.24 25.99 -13.51
N GLN A 104 0.34 26.42 -14.40
CA GLN A 104 -1.11 26.44 -14.15
C GLN A 104 -1.67 25.02 -14.15
N LEU A 105 -2.73 24.78 -13.38
CA LEU A 105 -3.40 23.47 -13.29
C LEU A 105 -4.53 23.29 -14.32
N ARG A 106 -4.82 24.35 -15.09
CA ARG A 106 -5.86 24.38 -16.11
C ARG A 106 -5.28 24.79 -17.45
N THR A 107 -5.83 24.21 -18.52
CA THR A 107 -5.60 24.66 -19.88
C THR A 107 -6.30 26.01 -20.13
N SER A 108 -6.04 26.64 -21.28
CA SER A 108 -6.77 27.84 -21.72
C SER A 108 -8.28 27.63 -21.85
N GLU A 109 -8.73 26.39 -22.06
CA GLU A 109 -10.14 26.00 -22.10
C GLU A 109 -10.75 25.76 -20.71
N GLY A 110 -9.98 25.95 -19.62
CA GLY A 110 -10.43 25.73 -18.24
C GLY A 110 -10.43 24.27 -17.79
N LEU A 111 -9.98 23.34 -18.64
CA LEU A 111 -9.88 21.91 -18.35
C LEU A 111 -8.67 21.60 -17.48
N ALA A 112 -8.77 20.58 -16.62
CA ALA A 112 -7.60 20.08 -15.88
C ALA A 112 -6.50 19.61 -16.84
N ILE A 113 -5.25 19.95 -16.54
CA ILE A 113 -4.08 19.48 -17.29
C ILE A 113 -3.87 17.97 -17.10
N ALA A 114 -3.10 17.34 -18.01
CA ALA A 114 -2.93 15.90 -18.04
C ALA A 114 -2.29 15.32 -16.76
N SER A 115 -1.35 16.03 -16.12
CA SER A 115 -0.74 15.64 -14.85
C SER A 115 -1.70 15.71 -13.66
N VAL A 116 -2.70 16.59 -13.68
CA VAL A 116 -3.78 16.59 -12.67
C VAL A 116 -4.68 15.37 -12.86
N ALA A 117 -4.96 15.00 -14.11
CA ALA A 117 -5.71 13.79 -14.40
C ALA A 117 -4.92 12.53 -14.00
N LEU A 118 -3.60 12.51 -14.20
CA LEU A 118 -2.73 11.44 -13.74
C LEU A 118 -2.70 11.30 -12.21
N ASP A 119 -2.62 12.43 -11.48
CA ASP A 119 -2.76 12.48 -10.03
C ASP A 119 -4.11 11.89 -9.58
N ASN A 120 -5.19 12.15 -10.31
CA ASN A 120 -6.48 11.53 -10.01
C ASN A 120 -6.47 10.01 -10.27
N ALA A 121 -5.81 9.54 -11.33
CA ALA A 121 -5.74 8.13 -11.69
C ALA A 121 -4.96 7.27 -10.68
N ILE A 122 -3.89 7.79 -10.05
CA ILE A 122 -3.21 7.04 -8.99
C ILE A 122 -4.07 6.89 -7.73
N HIS A 123 -4.94 7.86 -7.46
CA HIS A 123 -5.91 7.80 -6.35
C HIS A 123 -7.18 7.00 -6.68
N SER A 124 -7.29 6.44 -7.89
CA SER A 124 -8.54 5.81 -8.37
C SER A 124 -9.02 4.66 -7.49
N ALA A 125 -8.10 3.92 -6.87
CA ALA A 125 -8.41 2.82 -5.97
C ALA A 125 -9.04 3.34 -4.66
N ASN A 126 -8.44 4.36 -4.05
CA ASN A 126 -8.97 4.99 -2.85
C ASN A 126 -10.35 5.64 -3.12
N ILE A 127 -10.50 6.28 -4.28
CA ILE A 127 -11.79 6.83 -4.73
C ILE A 127 -12.81 5.71 -4.90
N GLY A 128 -12.44 4.58 -5.52
CA GLY A 128 -13.32 3.43 -5.68
C GLY A 128 -13.88 2.90 -4.34
N ILE A 129 -13.04 2.84 -3.30
CA ILE A 129 -13.49 2.47 -1.95
C ILE A 129 -14.56 3.45 -1.47
N GLN A 130 -14.34 4.74 -1.71
CA GLN A 130 -15.27 5.78 -1.29
C GLN A 130 -16.56 5.75 -2.11
N VAL A 131 -16.49 5.39 -3.39
CA VAL A 131 -17.68 5.16 -4.24
C VAL A 131 -18.53 4.01 -3.69
N ILE A 132 -17.93 2.94 -3.14
CA ILE A 132 -18.69 1.88 -2.44
C ILE A 132 -19.48 2.45 -1.27
N PHE A 133 -18.87 3.29 -0.44
CA PHE A 133 -19.50 3.80 0.79
C PHE A 133 -20.41 5.01 0.57
N GLN A 134 -20.13 5.84 -0.44
CA GLN A 134 -20.86 7.07 -0.74
C GLN A 134 -21.90 6.86 -1.85
N GLY A 135 -21.80 5.80 -2.64
CA GLY A 135 -22.85 5.39 -3.58
C GLY A 135 -22.72 5.97 -5.00
N GLY A 136 -21.72 6.79 -5.30
CA GLY A 136 -21.49 7.25 -6.67
C GLY A 136 -20.14 7.89 -6.95
N LEU A 137 -19.86 8.06 -8.23
CA LEU A 137 -18.70 8.71 -8.83
C LEU A 137 -19.15 9.87 -9.73
N LYS A 138 -18.46 11.01 -9.65
CA LYS A 138 -18.74 12.18 -10.49
C LYS A 138 -17.44 12.94 -10.81
N TYR A 139 -17.34 13.51 -12.01
CA TYR A 139 -16.33 14.53 -12.31
C TYR A 139 -16.72 15.87 -11.67
N ASP A 140 -15.87 16.38 -10.79
CA ASP A 140 -16.05 17.69 -10.16
C ASP A 140 -15.16 18.73 -10.88
N SER A 141 -15.78 19.72 -11.52
CA SER A 141 -15.09 20.75 -12.28
C SER A 141 -14.32 21.75 -11.40
N LYS A 142 -14.72 21.92 -10.14
CA LYS A 142 -14.01 22.77 -9.18
C LYS A 142 -12.70 22.11 -8.78
N PHE A 143 -12.71 20.80 -8.55
CA PHE A 143 -11.52 20.02 -8.24
C PHE A 143 -10.72 19.56 -9.48
N GLY A 144 -11.34 19.59 -10.66
CA GLY A 144 -10.76 19.12 -11.92
C GLY A 144 -10.52 17.62 -11.98
N ARG A 145 -11.27 16.85 -11.20
CA ARG A 145 -11.03 15.42 -11.01
C ARG A 145 -12.31 14.68 -10.66
N PHE A 146 -12.28 13.37 -10.83
CA PHE A 146 -13.33 12.49 -10.32
C PHE A 146 -13.23 12.34 -8.80
N VAL A 147 -14.37 12.42 -8.14
CA VAL A 147 -14.54 12.24 -6.69
C VAL A 147 -15.73 11.34 -6.41
N ALA A 148 -15.68 10.63 -5.28
CA ALA A 148 -16.87 9.97 -4.75
C ALA A 148 -17.91 11.03 -4.34
N VAL A 149 -19.18 10.70 -4.53
CA VAL A 149 -20.30 11.58 -4.17
C VAL A 149 -21.31 10.82 -3.34
N ASP A 150 -21.82 11.48 -2.31
CA ASP A 150 -22.84 10.92 -1.42
C ASP A 150 -24.18 10.82 -2.14
N ARG A 151 -24.73 9.62 -2.19
CA ARG A 151 -25.99 9.25 -2.82
C ARG A 151 -26.77 8.37 -1.86
N LYS A 152 -28.08 8.56 -1.84
CA LYS A 152 -29.01 7.78 -1.00
C LYS A 152 -28.91 6.27 -1.26
N LEU A 153 -28.69 5.89 -2.51
CA LEU A 153 -28.62 4.50 -2.96
C LEU A 153 -27.21 4.15 -3.41
N GLY A 154 -26.74 2.95 -3.06
CA GLY A 154 -25.43 2.42 -3.45
C GLY A 154 -25.01 1.19 -2.65
N MET A 155 -23.75 0.75 -2.78
CA MET A 155 -23.28 -0.49 -2.13
C MET A 155 -23.44 -0.49 -0.61
N ARG A 156 -23.44 0.67 0.05
CA ARG A 156 -23.79 0.76 1.47
C ARG A 156 -25.16 0.16 1.78
N GLY A 157 -26.20 0.52 1.02
CA GLY A 157 -27.55 -0.02 1.20
C GLY A 157 -27.62 -1.51 0.86
N VAL A 158 -26.82 -1.99 -0.10
CA VAL A 158 -26.66 -3.42 -0.39
C VAL A 158 -26.18 -4.19 0.85
N TYR A 159 -25.13 -3.71 1.51
CA TYR A 159 -24.60 -4.37 2.72
C TYR A 159 -25.53 -4.24 3.93
N GLU A 160 -26.21 -3.11 4.09
CA GLU A 160 -27.20 -2.92 5.17
C GLU A 160 -28.37 -3.91 5.01
N ALA A 161 -28.85 -4.12 3.78
CA ALA A 161 -29.88 -5.10 3.47
C ALA A 161 -29.38 -6.56 3.64
N GLU A 162 -28.17 -6.88 3.17
CA GLU A 162 -27.53 -8.18 3.38
C GLU A 162 -27.41 -8.52 4.89
N GLN A 163 -26.92 -7.57 5.69
CA GLN A 163 -26.75 -7.74 7.13
C GLN A 163 -28.10 -7.90 7.85
N SER A 164 -29.13 -7.16 7.43
CA SER A 164 -30.50 -7.34 7.94
C SER A 164 -31.00 -8.77 7.71
N LEU A 165 -30.80 -9.29 6.50
CA LEU A 165 -31.21 -10.63 6.13
C LEU A 165 -30.42 -11.71 6.90
N LYS A 166 -29.10 -11.54 7.02
CA LYS A 166 -28.22 -12.45 7.78
C LYS A 166 -28.59 -12.53 9.25
N LYS A 167 -28.95 -11.41 9.89
CA LYS A 167 -29.43 -11.40 11.27
C LYS A 167 -30.74 -12.15 11.45
N ARG A 168 -31.61 -12.15 10.43
CA ARG A 168 -32.94 -12.77 10.49
C ARG A 168 -32.92 -14.27 10.17
N LEU A 169 -32.12 -14.69 9.18
CA LEU A 169 -32.14 -16.06 8.63
C LEU A 169 -30.90 -16.89 9.00
N GLY A 170 -29.89 -16.29 9.61
CA GLY A 170 -28.57 -16.89 9.78
C GLY A 170 -27.66 -16.70 8.56
N GLU A 171 -26.34 -16.70 8.77
CA GLU A 171 -25.37 -16.27 7.76
C GLU A 171 -25.42 -17.11 6.47
N GLN A 172 -25.45 -18.44 6.59
CA GLN A 172 -25.37 -19.36 5.43
C GLN A 172 -26.66 -19.35 4.62
N LYS A 173 -27.80 -19.42 5.30
CA LYS A 173 -29.12 -19.42 4.66
C LYS A 173 -29.40 -18.10 3.93
N ALA A 174 -29.14 -16.96 4.59
CA ALA A 174 -29.26 -15.65 3.95
C ALA A 174 -28.36 -15.53 2.72
N THR A 175 -27.12 -16.03 2.80
CA THR A 175 -26.18 -16.00 1.67
C THR A 175 -26.67 -16.87 0.50
N ASN A 176 -27.22 -18.05 0.77
CA ASN A 176 -27.80 -18.93 -0.26
C ASN A 176 -29.01 -18.26 -0.95
N ILE A 177 -29.92 -17.67 -0.17
CA ILE A 177 -31.11 -16.97 -0.66
C ILE A 177 -30.72 -15.76 -1.53
N ILE A 178 -29.78 -14.94 -1.08
CA ILE A 178 -29.29 -13.78 -1.84
C ILE A 178 -28.69 -14.23 -3.17
N ASN A 179 -27.80 -15.23 -3.16
CA ASN A 179 -27.17 -15.70 -4.40
C ASN A 179 -28.19 -16.33 -5.34
N GLY A 180 -29.10 -17.17 -4.85
CA GLY A 180 -30.14 -17.79 -5.66
C GLY A 180 -31.07 -16.76 -6.30
N TYR A 181 -31.51 -15.75 -5.54
CA TYR A 181 -32.32 -14.64 -6.06
C TYR A 181 -31.60 -13.83 -7.13
N LEU A 182 -30.34 -13.43 -6.88
CA LEU A 182 -29.57 -12.61 -7.82
C LEU A 182 -29.19 -13.38 -9.09
N GLU A 183 -28.97 -14.70 -8.98
CA GLU A 183 -28.83 -15.59 -10.12
C GLU A 183 -30.14 -15.75 -10.89
N ALA A 184 -31.28 -15.91 -10.22
CA ALA A 184 -32.56 -15.94 -10.91
C ALA A 184 -32.80 -14.67 -11.74
N LYS A 185 -32.67 -13.47 -11.14
CA LYS A 185 -32.91 -12.20 -11.83
C LYS A 185 -32.02 -12.03 -13.06
N ARG A 186 -30.74 -12.41 -12.96
CA ARG A 186 -29.82 -12.29 -14.10
C ARG A 186 -30.06 -13.36 -15.17
N SER A 187 -30.47 -14.56 -14.78
CA SER A 187 -30.86 -15.62 -15.72
C SER A 187 -32.08 -15.20 -16.53
N ILE A 188 -33.11 -14.66 -15.86
CA ILE A 188 -34.31 -14.09 -16.49
C ILE A 188 -33.91 -12.99 -17.46
N SER A 189 -33.09 -12.03 -17.03
CA SER A 189 -32.62 -10.94 -17.90
C SER A 189 -31.90 -11.42 -19.17
N ILE A 190 -31.15 -12.54 -19.11
CA ILE A 190 -30.48 -13.10 -20.30
C ILE A 190 -31.48 -13.80 -21.22
N MET A 191 -32.46 -14.51 -20.65
CA MET A 191 -33.51 -15.18 -21.42
C MET A 191 -34.44 -14.17 -22.09
N ASP A 192 -34.82 -13.09 -21.41
CA ASP A 192 -35.60 -11.99 -21.98
C ASP A 192 -34.84 -11.35 -23.16
N GLU A 193 -33.54 -11.05 -22.98
CA GLU A 193 -32.70 -10.51 -24.05
C GLU A 193 -32.56 -11.48 -25.24
N LEU A 194 -32.54 -12.80 -24.98
CA LEU A 194 -32.57 -13.81 -26.03
C LEU A 194 -33.89 -13.75 -26.82
N TYR A 195 -35.02 -13.69 -26.13
CA TYR A 195 -36.34 -13.62 -26.78
C TYR A 195 -36.50 -12.34 -27.60
N ASP A 196 -36.05 -11.19 -27.09
CA ASP A 196 -36.04 -9.93 -27.83
C ASP A 196 -35.18 -10.01 -29.10
N ARG A 197 -33.95 -10.54 -28.98
CA ARG A 197 -33.05 -10.71 -30.14
C ARG A 197 -33.59 -11.71 -31.16
N GLN A 198 -34.31 -12.73 -30.70
CA GLN A 198 -34.95 -13.70 -31.58
C GLN A 198 -36.13 -13.06 -32.33
N ALA A 199 -36.94 -12.24 -31.67
CA ALA A 199 -38.00 -11.48 -32.32
C ALA A 199 -37.46 -10.50 -33.37
N VAL A 200 -36.35 -9.81 -33.07
CA VAL A 200 -35.67 -8.93 -34.05
C VAL A 200 -35.15 -9.72 -35.25
N TYR A 201 -34.57 -10.91 -35.02
CA TYR A 201 -34.08 -11.77 -36.11
C TYR A 201 -35.20 -12.28 -37.01
N GLU A 202 -36.31 -12.78 -36.42
CA GLU A 202 -37.46 -13.23 -37.22
C GLU A 202 -38.10 -12.04 -37.97
N GLY A 203 -38.22 -10.87 -37.32
CA GLY A 203 -38.73 -9.66 -37.99
C GLY A 203 -37.85 -9.18 -39.15
N ALA A 204 -36.52 -9.19 -39.00
CA ALA A 204 -35.59 -8.84 -40.09
C ALA A 204 -35.64 -9.86 -41.23
N LYS A 205 -35.90 -11.14 -40.92
CA LYS A 205 -36.06 -12.20 -41.92
C LYS A 205 -37.35 -12.02 -42.71
N GLU A 206 -38.47 -11.76 -42.02
CA GLU A 206 -39.76 -11.44 -42.64
C GLU A 206 -39.67 -10.18 -43.51
N ASP A 207 -38.96 -9.15 -43.05
CA ASP A 207 -38.77 -7.90 -43.79
C ASP A 207 -37.95 -8.10 -45.08
N LEU A 208 -36.90 -8.92 -45.02
CA LEU A 208 -36.14 -9.31 -46.21
C LEU A 208 -37.01 -10.09 -47.20
N GLU A 209 -37.79 -11.07 -46.73
CA GLU A 209 -38.71 -11.85 -47.56
C GLU A 209 -39.76 -10.96 -48.23
N ARG A 210 -40.32 -10.00 -47.48
CA ARG A 210 -41.26 -9.00 -47.99
C ARG A 210 -40.60 -8.11 -49.05
N THR A 211 -39.44 -7.53 -48.75
CA THR A 211 -38.70 -6.62 -49.65
C THR A 211 -38.37 -7.31 -50.97
N ILE A 212 -38.00 -8.59 -50.94
CA ILE A 212 -37.79 -9.42 -52.14
C ILE A 212 -39.11 -9.66 -52.89
N SER A 213 -40.20 -9.97 -52.18
CA SER A 213 -41.51 -10.26 -52.79
C SER A 213 -42.18 -9.04 -53.43
N GLU A 214 -41.90 -7.85 -52.92
CA GLU A 214 -42.43 -6.57 -53.41
C GLU A 214 -41.66 -6.03 -54.63
N GLY A 215 -40.57 -6.71 -55.04
CA GLY A 215 -39.76 -6.30 -56.19
C GLY A 215 -38.97 -5.02 -55.97
N ALA A 216 -38.54 -4.77 -54.73
CA ALA A 216 -37.75 -3.61 -54.34
C ALA A 216 -36.39 -3.56 -55.06
N SER A 217 -35.73 -2.40 -55.00
CA SER A 217 -34.41 -2.21 -55.62
C SER A 217 -33.33 -3.08 -54.96
N GLU A 218 -32.26 -3.40 -55.69
CA GLU A 218 -31.16 -4.21 -55.13
C GLU A 218 -30.47 -3.55 -53.92
N ASP A 219 -30.45 -2.21 -53.87
CA ASP A 219 -29.93 -1.49 -52.70
C ASP A 219 -30.84 -1.69 -51.46
N GLU A 220 -32.15 -1.74 -51.64
CA GLU A 220 -33.11 -2.03 -50.55
C GLU A 220 -33.03 -3.48 -50.08
N ILE A 221 -32.89 -4.43 -51.01
CA ILE A 221 -32.68 -5.85 -50.70
C ILE A 221 -31.35 -6.04 -49.96
N GLN A 222 -30.28 -5.36 -50.38
CA GLN A 222 -28.99 -5.45 -49.70
C GLN A 222 -29.04 -4.86 -48.29
N ASN A 223 -29.70 -3.73 -48.08
CA ASN A 223 -29.92 -3.16 -46.74
C ASN A 223 -30.71 -4.12 -45.83
N ALA A 224 -31.77 -4.76 -46.34
CA ALA A 224 -32.53 -5.75 -45.59
C ALA A 224 -31.69 -7.01 -45.26
N ARG A 225 -30.79 -7.43 -46.16
CA ARG A 225 -29.84 -8.52 -45.90
C ARG A 225 -28.84 -8.15 -44.81
N ASP A 226 -28.30 -6.95 -44.84
CA ASP A 226 -27.34 -6.47 -43.85
C ASP A 226 -27.99 -6.41 -42.46
N LEU A 227 -29.24 -5.94 -42.36
CA LEU A 227 -30.04 -5.94 -41.13
C LEU A 227 -30.28 -7.37 -40.59
N LEU A 228 -30.62 -8.31 -41.47
CA LEU A 228 -30.77 -9.72 -41.09
C LEU A 228 -29.44 -10.32 -40.59
N GLU A 229 -28.33 -10.01 -41.26
CA GLU A 229 -27.01 -10.49 -40.86
C GLU A 229 -26.62 -9.92 -39.49
N ASP A 230 -26.87 -8.64 -39.24
CA ASP A 230 -26.63 -7.99 -37.96
C ASP A 230 -27.52 -8.58 -36.85
N ALA A 231 -28.81 -8.82 -37.11
CA ALA A 231 -29.69 -9.51 -36.19
C ALA A 231 -29.20 -10.94 -35.89
N GLN A 232 -28.70 -11.66 -36.90
CA GLN A 232 -28.14 -13.00 -36.74
C GLN A 232 -26.85 -12.99 -35.90
N ARG A 233 -25.96 -12.01 -36.10
CA ARG A 233 -24.77 -11.80 -35.26
C ARG A 233 -25.17 -11.48 -33.83
N GLY A 234 -26.20 -10.65 -33.64
CA GLY A 234 -26.80 -10.35 -32.34
C GLY A 234 -27.30 -11.60 -31.62
N LEU A 235 -28.05 -12.45 -32.31
CA LEU A 235 -28.56 -13.71 -31.75
C LEU A 235 -27.42 -14.68 -31.37
N LYS A 236 -26.40 -14.83 -32.23
CA LYS A 236 -25.21 -15.64 -31.92
C LYS A 236 -24.41 -15.10 -30.72
N ALA A 237 -24.42 -13.78 -30.49
CA ALA A 237 -23.72 -13.18 -29.37
C ALA A 237 -24.38 -13.53 -28.03
N ILE A 238 -25.72 -13.50 -27.95
CA ILE A 238 -26.45 -13.79 -26.70
C ILE A 238 -26.50 -15.28 -26.37
N GLN A 239 -26.49 -16.18 -27.38
CA GLN A 239 -26.46 -17.63 -27.19
C GLN A 239 -25.31 -18.12 -26.27
N LYS A 240 -24.20 -17.38 -26.20
CA LYS A 240 -23.08 -17.66 -25.30
C LYS A 240 -23.37 -17.34 -23.83
N ALA A 241 -24.17 -16.30 -23.58
CA ALA A 241 -24.63 -15.97 -22.23
C ALA A 241 -25.70 -16.99 -21.79
N VAL A 242 -26.60 -17.38 -22.70
CA VAL A 242 -27.64 -18.40 -22.48
C VAL A 242 -27.02 -19.73 -22.06
N SER A 243 -25.92 -20.16 -22.68
CA SER A 243 -25.22 -21.40 -22.27
C SER A 243 -24.60 -21.35 -20.86
N SER A 244 -24.60 -20.18 -20.22
CA SER A 244 -24.14 -20.00 -18.83
C SER A 244 -25.28 -20.02 -17.81
N VAL A 245 -26.54 -20.02 -18.26
CA VAL A 245 -27.73 -20.15 -17.43
C VAL A 245 -27.90 -21.62 -17.05
N LEU A 246 -27.84 -21.91 -15.75
CA LEU A 246 -27.98 -23.27 -15.22
C LEU A 246 -29.34 -23.52 -14.56
N MET A 247 -30.07 -22.44 -14.24
CA MET A 247 -31.38 -22.53 -13.61
C MET A 247 -32.44 -22.92 -14.63
N SER A 248 -33.34 -23.81 -14.23
CA SER A 248 -34.55 -24.06 -15.03
C SER A 248 -35.48 -22.84 -15.02
N GLU A 249 -36.36 -22.70 -16.01
CA GLU A 249 -37.29 -21.57 -16.07
C GLU A 249 -38.17 -21.47 -14.83
N GLN A 250 -38.67 -22.60 -14.33
CA GLN A 250 -39.42 -22.65 -13.07
C GLN A 250 -38.57 -22.20 -11.88
N GLU A 251 -37.34 -22.71 -11.76
CA GLU A 251 -36.41 -22.33 -10.68
C GLU A 251 -36.10 -20.83 -10.71
N MET A 252 -35.92 -20.25 -11.91
CA MET A 252 -35.71 -18.81 -12.08
C MET A 252 -36.86 -18.00 -11.48
N TYR A 253 -38.11 -18.31 -11.83
CA TYR A 253 -39.25 -17.55 -11.33
C TYR A 253 -39.51 -17.76 -9.83
N ASP A 254 -39.28 -18.97 -9.31
CA ASP A 254 -39.46 -19.27 -7.89
C ASP A 254 -38.44 -18.53 -7.02
N PHE A 255 -37.16 -18.52 -7.41
CA PHE A 255 -36.13 -17.73 -6.73
C PHE A 255 -36.31 -16.22 -6.93
N ALA A 256 -36.78 -15.77 -8.11
CA ALA A 256 -37.03 -14.36 -8.35
C ALA A 256 -38.19 -13.82 -7.50
N ALA A 257 -39.16 -14.65 -7.13
CA ALA A 257 -40.30 -14.28 -6.28
C ALA A 257 -39.95 -14.17 -4.78
N LEU A 258 -38.71 -14.52 -4.38
CA LEU A 258 -38.25 -14.37 -3.00
C LEU A 258 -38.28 -12.92 -2.51
N ASP A 259 -38.20 -11.94 -3.41
CA ASP A 259 -38.33 -10.50 -3.08
C ASP A 259 -39.67 -10.14 -2.41
N LYS A 260 -40.75 -10.91 -2.66
CA LYS A 260 -42.05 -10.73 -2.00
C LYS A 260 -42.01 -11.10 -0.52
N ARG A 261 -41.21 -12.10 -0.16
CA ARG A 261 -41.07 -12.62 1.22
C ARG A 261 -39.89 -11.99 1.95
N HIS A 262 -38.89 -11.52 1.22
CA HIS A 262 -37.70 -10.85 1.74
C HIS A 262 -37.51 -9.52 0.99
N PRO A 263 -38.17 -8.43 1.42
CA PRO A 263 -38.02 -7.11 0.81
C PRO A 263 -36.57 -6.63 0.73
N GLU A 264 -35.68 -7.12 1.62
CA GLU A 264 -34.25 -6.83 1.61
C GLU A 264 -33.58 -7.20 0.27
N LEU A 265 -34.09 -8.22 -0.44
CA LEU A 265 -33.60 -8.63 -1.76
C LEU A 265 -33.90 -7.59 -2.85
N ARG A 266 -35.04 -6.90 -2.76
CA ARG A 266 -35.37 -5.78 -3.64
C ARG A 266 -34.48 -4.58 -3.33
N ASP A 267 -34.27 -4.29 -2.06
CA ASP A 267 -33.40 -3.20 -1.63
C ASP A 267 -31.96 -3.40 -2.14
N ILE A 268 -31.44 -4.63 -2.12
CA ILE A 268 -30.14 -4.98 -2.72
C ILE A 268 -30.10 -4.59 -4.21
N MET A 269 -31.11 -4.98 -4.98
CA MET A 269 -31.15 -4.69 -6.42
C MET A 269 -31.30 -3.20 -6.72
N GLU A 270 -32.20 -2.49 -6.02
CA GLU A 270 -32.39 -1.05 -6.20
C GLU A 270 -31.10 -0.27 -5.91
N ASN A 271 -30.40 -0.63 -4.83
CA ASN A 271 -29.13 -0.01 -4.48
C ASN A 271 -28.02 -0.30 -5.49
N PHE A 272 -27.89 -1.56 -5.94
CA PHE A 272 -26.88 -1.93 -6.93
C PHE A 272 -27.15 -1.27 -8.30
N ASN A 273 -28.41 -1.24 -8.73
CA ASN A 273 -28.81 -0.62 -9.98
C ASN A 273 -28.48 0.88 -9.99
N ALA A 274 -28.77 1.59 -8.91
CA ALA A 274 -28.48 3.02 -8.81
C ALA A 274 -26.99 3.35 -9.02
N ILE A 275 -26.10 2.58 -8.39
CA ILE A 275 -24.65 2.77 -8.53
C ILE A 275 -24.14 2.28 -9.89
N ASN A 276 -24.67 1.17 -10.42
CA ASN A 276 -24.29 0.65 -11.74
C ASN A 276 -24.65 1.66 -12.85
N GLN A 277 -25.86 2.23 -12.81
CA GLN A 277 -26.30 3.26 -13.77
C GLN A 277 -25.44 4.52 -13.71
N ASN A 278 -25.06 4.95 -12.50
CA ASN A 278 -24.12 6.06 -12.36
C ASN A 278 -22.78 5.76 -13.02
N LEU A 279 -22.23 4.56 -12.82
CA LEU A 279 -20.93 4.17 -13.35
C LEU A 279 -20.96 3.94 -14.88
N LEU A 280 -22.05 3.39 -15.43
CA LEU A 280 -22.26 3.27 -16.87
C LEU A 280 -22.26 4.65 -17.55
N LYS A 281 -22.95 5.62 -16.95
CA LYS A 281 -22.96 7.00 -17.43
C LYS A 281 -21.54 7.59 -17.41
N VAL A 282 -20.81 7.40 -16.32
CA VAL A 282 -19.42 7.87 -16.21
C VAL A 282 -18.54 7.21 -17.28
N TRP A 283 -18.69 5.91 -17.54
CA TRP A 283 -17.93 5.20 -18.56
C TRP A 283 -18.17 5.76 -19.96
N ARG A 284 -19.42 6.06 -20.31
CA ARG A 284 -19.75 6.78 -21.54
C ARG A 284 -19.11 8.16 -21.57
N ASP A 285 -19.25 8.95 -20.51
CA ASP A 285 -18.75 10.32 -20.45
C ASP A 285 -17.23 10.41 -20.60
N VAL A 286 -16.48 9.35 -20.25
CA VAL A 286 -15.02 9.28 -20.45
C VAL A 286 -14.61 8.62 -21.77
N GLY A 287 -15.55 8.12 -22.58
CA GLY A 287 -15.27 7.47 -23.88
C GLY A 287 -15.01 5.96 -23.82
N LEU A 288 -15.22 5.31 -22.66
CA LEU A 288 -15.10 3.85 -22.52
C LEU A 288 -16.22 3.08 -23.22
N LEU A 289 -17.38 3.70 -23.36
CA LEU A 289 -18.54 3.15 -24.04
C LEU A 289 -18.95 4.11 -25.16
N SER A 290 -19.37 3.56 -26.31
CA SER A 290 -20.14 4.33 -27.28
C SER A 290 -21.52 4.67 -26.72
N GLU A 291 -22.17 5.70 -27.26
CA GLU A 291 -23.54 6.08 -26.87
C GLU A 291 -24.50 4.89 -27.02
N GLU A 292 -24.42 4.18 -28.16
CA GLU A 292 -25.23 3.00 -28.44
C GLU A 292 -25.04 1.90 -27.39
N ARG A 293 -23.78 1.56 -27.07
CA ARG A 293 -23.49 0.52 -26.08
C ARG A 293 -23.95 0.94 -24.68
N TYR A 294 -23.85 2.23 -24.34
CA TYR A 294 -24.40 2.75 -23.10
C TYR A 294 -25.93 2.61 -23.04
N LEU A 295 -26.65 2.97 -24.11
CA LEU A 295 -28.10 2.83 -24.16
C LEU A 295 -28.53 1.37 -24.00
N THR A 296 -27.83 0.42 -24.65
CA THR A 296 -28.08 -1.01 -24.46
C THR A 296 -27.86 -1.44 -23.00
N LEU A 297 -26.72 -1.10 -22.40
CA LEU A 297 -26.37 -1.55 -21.05
C LEU A 297 -27.22 -0.87 -19.96
N SER A 298 -27.56 0.41 -20.15
CA SER A 298 -28.41 1.15 -19.20
C SER A 298 -29.87 0.71 -19.25
N GLY A 299 -30.32 0.14 -20.37
CA GLY A 299 -31.65 -0.49 -20.48
C GLY A 299 -31.82 -1.77 -19.65
N ILE A 300 -30.72 -2.44 -19.28
CA ILE A 300 -30.75 -3.67 -18.49
C ILE A 300 -31.01 -3.31 -17.02
N LYS A 301 -32.25 -3.44 -16.57
CA LYS A 301 -32.66 -3.11 -15.19
C LYS A 301 -32.21 -4.13 -14.16
N ASP A 302 -31.97 -5.38 -14.55
CA ASP A 302 -31.65 -6.48 -13.62
C ASP A 302 -30.23 -7.03 -13.84
N TYR A 303 -29.29 -6.16 -14.21
CA TYR A 303 -27.90 -6.58 -14.39
C TYR A 303 -27.27 -6.98 -13.06
N VAL A 304 -26.63 -8.15 -13.03
CA VAL A 304 -25.87 -8.66 -11.90
C VAL A 304 -24.57 -9.28 -12.41
N PRO A 305 -23.41 -8.96 -11.80
CA PRO A 305 -22.14 -9.57 -12.19
C PRO A 305 -22.02 -11.01 -11.66
N TRP A 306 -21.89 -11.97 -12.59
CA TRP A 306 -21.70 -13.40 -12.30
C TRP A 306 -20.25 -13.86 -12.53
N GLN A 307 -19.42 -13.78 -11.51
CA GLN A 307 -18.05 -14.33 -11.53
C GLN A 307 -18.01 -15.65 -10.72
N ARG A 308 -17.15 -16.59 -11.11
CA ARG A 308 -17.01 -17.93 -10.51
C ARG A 308 -15.70 -18.05 -9.71
N ILE A 309 -15.69 -18.87 -8.66
CA ILE A 309 -14.56 -19.07 -7.71
C ILE A 309 -13.37 -19.73 -8.42
N MET A 310 -12.14 -19.33 -8.05
CA MET A 310 -10.86 -19.84 -8.60
C MET A 310 -9.90 -20.09 -7.43
N GLU A 311 -9.26 -21.26 -7.37
CA GLU A 311 -8.21 -21.57 -6.37
C GLU A 311 -6.80 -21.14 -6.83
N ASP A 312 -5.92 -20.94 -5.85
CA ASP A 312 -4.59 -20.34 -5.96
C ASP A 312 -3.56 -21.21 -6.70
N GLY A 313 -2.97 -20.63 -7.76
CA GLY A 313 -1.87 -21.17 -8.56
C GLY A 313 -2.05 -20.79 -10.03
N GLU A 314 -1.37 -19.73 -10.50
CA GLU A 314 -1.64 -18.94 -11.72
C GLU A 314 -2.44 -19.60 -12.87
N ASP A 315 -3.55 -18.94 -13.23
CA ASP A 315 -4.74 -19.48 -13.88
C ASP A 315 -4.88 -19.12 -15.40
N PRO A 316 -5.26 -20.06 -16.30
CA PRO A 316 -5.77 -19.80 -17.66
C PRO A 316 -7.06 -18.96 -17.71
N HIS A 317 -7.64 -18.71 -16.54
CA HIS A 317 -8.74 -17.82 -16.19
C HIS A 317 -8.36 -16.75 -15.16
N THR A 318 -7.09 -16.33 -15.07
CA THR A 318 -6.79 -14.92 -14.71
C THR A 318 -7.85 -14.10 -15.41
N PRO A 319 -8.67 -13.26 -14.73
CA PRO A 319 -9.96 -12.78 -15.22
C PRO A 319 -9.75 -11.99 -16.51
N LEU A 320 -10.58 -11.05 -16.92
CA LEU A 320 -9.94 -10.04 -17.76
C LEU A 320 -8.78 -9.48 -16.92
N GLN A 321 -7.54 -9.86 -17.24
CA GLN A 321 -6.40 -9.02 -16.96
C GLN A 321 -6.67 -7.77 -17.79
N SER A 322 -7.50 -6.90 -17.24
CA SER A 322 -6.90 -5.89 -16.44
C SER A 322 -7.76 -5.62 -15.19
N THR A 323 -7.25 -5.97 -14.00
CA THR A 323 -6.88 -4.83 -13.13
C THR A 323 -6.09 -3.92 -14.06
N THR A 324 -6.57 -2.73 -14.43
CA THR A 324 -5.80 -1.85 -15.34
C THR A 324 -4.39 -1.76 -14.75
N ARG A 325 -3.45 -2.59 -15.24
CA ARG A 325 -2.11 -2.64 -14.68
C ARG A 325 -1.47 -1.32 -15.05
N ASN A 326 -1.81 -0.78 -16.21
CA ASN A 326 -1.42 0.53 -16.71
C ASN A 326 -2.64 1.34 -17.18
N LEU A 327 -2.41 2.54 -17.73
CA LEU A 327 -3.45 3.43 -18.25
C LEU A 327 -4.10 2.95 -19.57
N THR A 328 -3.59 1.88 -20.20
CA THR A 328 -3.86 1.54 -21.60
C THR A 328 -4.44 0.15 -21.82
N ASN A 329 -4.15 -0.78 -20.93
CA ASN A 329 -4.73 -2.10 -20.94
C ASN A 329 -6.00 -2.08 -20.13
N ILE A 330 -7.09 -1.55 -20.70
CA ILE A 330 -8.44 -1.79 -20.19
C ILE A 330 -8.85 -3.14 -20.79
N GLY A 331 -8.94 -4.16 -19.93
CA GLY A 331 -9.33 -5.51 -20.30
C GLY A 331 -10.60 -5.50 -21.15
N ARG A 332 -10.67 -6.37 -22.17
CA ARG A 332 -11.90 -6.56 -22.96
C ARG A 332 -13.07 -6.98 -22.04
N GLU A 333 -14.29 -7.13 -22.54
CA GLU A 333 -15.25 -8.03 -21.88
C GLU A 333 -14.81 -9.47 -22.22
N LYS A 334 -14.76 -10.37 -21.24
CA LYS A 334 -14.35 -11.76 -21.45
C LYS A 334 -15.56 -12.41 -22.06
N LEU A 335 -15.46 -12.76 -23.33
CA LEU A 335 -16.51 -13.51 -24.00
C LEU A 335 -16.72 -14.82 -23.25
N PHE A 336 -17.96 -15.13 -22.91
CA PHE A 336 -18.32 -16.43 -22.32
C PHE A 336 -17.80 -17.55 -23.23
N LYS A 337 -17.09 -18.53 -22.64
CA LYS A 337 -16.79 -19.78 -23.33
C LYS A 337 -18.13 -20.51 -23.55
N ARG A 338 -18.23 -21.29 -24.63
CA ARG A 338 -19.46 -22.02 -25.02
C ARG A 338 -19.91 -23.07 -23.98
N THR A 339 -19.07 -23.35 -22.99
CA THR A 339 -19.33 -24.24 -21.86
C THR A 339 -18.91 -23.57 -20.55
N PRO A 340 -19.60 -23.84 -19.43
CA PRO A 340 -19.21 -23.35 -18.10
C PRO A 340 -17.74 -23.71 -17.81
N PRO A 341 -16.94 -22.80 -17.22
CA PRO A 341 -15.58 -23.13 -16.83
C PRO A 341 -15.62 -24.30 -15.84
N THR A 342 -14.74 -25.27 -16.06
CA THR A 342 -14.67 -26.48 -15.26
C THR A 342 -13.44 -26.44 -14.37
N ASP A 343 -13.56 -27.00 -13.16
CA ASP A 343 -12.42 -27.29 -12.31
C ASP A 343 -12.12 -28.78 -12.24
N ILE A 344 -10.90 -29.10 -11.85
CA ILE A 344 -10.46 -30.47 -11.56
C ILE A 344 -10.04 -30.48 -10.10
N LEU A 345 -10.72 -31.32 -9.31
CA LEU A 345 -10.45 -31.48 -7.88
C LEU A 345 -9.94 -32.89 -7.65
N ASP A 346 -8.75 -32.97 -7.05
CA ASP A 346 -8.06 -34.22 -6.79
C ASP A 346 -8.15 -34.55 -5.30
N PHE A 347 -8.74 -35.69 -4.97
CA PHE A 347 -8.83 -36.20 -3.62
C PHE A 347 -8.10 -37.53 -3.51
N LYS A 348 -7.51 -37.75 -2.35
CA LYS A 348 -6.99 -39.07 -1.97
C LYS A 348 -8.15 -39.91 -1.44
N GLY A 349 -8.38 -41.08 -2.02
CA GLY A 349 -9.34 -42.06 -1.51
C GLY A 349 -8.93 -42.56 -0.14
N SER A 350 -9.90 -42.98 0.68
CA SER A 350 -9.62 -43.70 1.92
C SER A 350 -10.63 -44.81 2.20
N ALA A 351 -10.13 -45.95 2.66
CA ALA A 351 -10.94 -47.09 3.05
C ALA A 351 -11.87 -46.81 4.26
N GLY A 352 -11.57 -45.76 5.03
CA GLY A 352 -12.29 -45.33 6.24
C GLY A 352 -13.40 -44.31 6.03
N GLN A 353 -13.55 -43.70 4.85
CA GLN A 353 -14.57 -42.68 4.54
C GLN A 353 -15.97 -43.24 4.24
N LYS A 354 -16.32 -44.41 4.79
CA LYS A 354 -17.59 -45.09 4.51
C LYS A 354 -18.71 -44.51 5.37
N VAL A 355 -19.75 -43.97 4.74
CA VAL A 355 -20.95 -43.48 5.42
C VAL A 355 -22.10 -44.48 5.24
N LEU A 356 -22.87 -44.70 6.29
CA LEU A 356 -24.06 -45.56 6.28
C LEU A 356 -25.30 -44.66 6.20
N ASP A 357 -26.35 -45.11 5.50
CA ASP A 357 -27.66 -44.47 5.56
C ASP A 357 -28.37 -44.79 6.89
N GLU A 358 -29.53 -44.15 7.09
CA GLU A 358 -30.41 -44.33 8.26
C GLU A 358 -30.92 -45.77 8.47
N ASN A 359 -30.80 -46.64 7.45
CA ASN A 359 -31.17 -48.05 7.47
C ASN A 359 -29.95 -49.00 7.56
N GLY A 360 -28.74 -48.46 7.74
CA GLY A 360 -27.50 -49.23 7.86
C GLY A 360 -26.93 -49.74 6.53
N GLN A 361 -27.40 -49.24 5.38
CA GLN A 361 -26.85 -49.55 4.07
C GLN A 361 -25.64 -48.64 3.73
N MET A 362 -24.62 -49.21 3.11
CA MET A 362 -23.41 -48.50 2.68
C MET A 362 -23.73 -47.46 1.58
N LEU A 363 -23.53 -46.16 1.87
CA LEU A 363 -23.68 -45.07 0.90
C LEU A 363 -22.44 -44.85 0.01
N GLY A 364 -21.26 -45.32 0.46
CA GLY A 364 -19.97 -45.18 -0.25
C GLY A 364 -19.00 -44.22 0.43
N ALA A 365 -17.94 -43.83 -0.28
CA ALA A 365 -16.94 -42.86 0.18
C ALA A 365 -17.45 -41.42 0.01
N SER A 366 -17.37 -40.60 1.07
CA SER A 366 -17.86 -39.21 1.07
C SER A 366 -16.74 -38.20 0.80
N PHE A 367 -16.99 -37.27 -0.13
CA PHE A 367 -16.06 -36.21 -0.51
C PHE A 367 -16.73 -34.83 -0.35
N ASP A 368 -16.05 -33.93 0.35
CA ASP A 368 -16.40 -32.51 0.43
C ASP A 368 -15.94 -31.82 -0.85
N VAL A 369 -16.84 -31.79 -1.83
CA VAL A 369 -16.63 -31.09 -3.09
C VAL A 369 -17.26 -29.70 -2.94
N PRO A 370 -16.54 -28.59 -3.21
CA PRO A 370 -17.13 -27.26 -3.19
C PRO A 370 -18.39 -27.22 -4.03
N SER A 371 -19.43 -26.52 -3.57
CA SER A 371 -20.80 -26.28 -4.09
C SER A 371 -21.09 -26.28 -5.62
N SER A 372 -20.56 -27.23 -6.36
CA SER A 372 -20.50 -27.24 -7.82
C SER A 372 -21.25 -28.42 -8.40
N THR A 373 -21.79 -28.25 -9.61
CA THR A 373 -22.33 -29.38 -10.37
C THR A 373 -21.16 -30.28 -10.79
N VAL A 374 -21.15 -31.52 -10.31
CA VAL A 374 -20.22 -32.55 -10.73
C VAL A 374 -20.55 -32.96 -12.16
N LEU A 375 -19.62 -32.75 -13.09
CA LEU A 375 -19.78 -33.11 -14.50
C LEU A 375 -19.30 -34.54 -14.77
N ARG A 376 -18.23 -34.96 -14.10
CA ARG A 376 -17.60 -36.28 -14.27
C ARG A 376 -16.75 -36.61 -13.05
N VAL A 377 -16.70 -37.89 -12.71
CA VAL A 377 -15.86 -38.44 -11.64
C VAL A 377 -14.99 -39.55 -12.20
N GLU A 378 -13.72 -39.56 -11.85
CA GLU A 378 -12.77 -40.62 -12.15
C GLU A 378 -12.15 -41.15 -10.87
N VAL A 379 -11.93 -42.46 -10.83
CA VAL A 379 -11.21 -43.15 -9.75
C VAL A 379 -10.10 -43.92 -10.43
N ASP A 380 -8.85 -43.61 -10.08
CA ASP A 380 -7.65 -44.21 -10.68
C ASP A 380 -7.66 -44.18 -12.22
N GLY A 381 -8.16 -43.07 -12.78
CA GLY A 381 -8.26 -42.83 -14.23
C GLY A 381 -9.45 -43.52 -14.92
N GLN A 382 -10.30 -44.25 -14.19
CA GLN A 382 -11.52 -44.87 -14.74
C GLN A 382 -12.76 -44.00 -14.46
N LYS A 383 -13.56 -43.73 -15.49
CA LYS A 383 -14.80 -42.95 -15.34
C LYS A 383 -15.86 -43.74 -14.59
N ILE A 384 -16.46 -43.12 -13.58
CA ILE A 384 -17.54 -43.72 -12.80
C ILE A 384 -18.90 -43.36 -13.39
N SER A 385 -19.81 -44.34 -13.39
CA SER A 385 -21.19 -44.16 -13.84
C SER A 385 -21.95 -43.20 -12.91
N PRO A 386 -22.74 -42.24 -13.43
CA PRO A 386 -23.55 -41.34 -12.61
C PRO A 386 -24.51 -42.04 -11.65
N LYS A 387 -24.89 -43.30 -11.93
CA LYS A 387 -25.75 -44.10 -11.03
C LYS A 387 -25.06 -44.54 -9.73
N LEU A 388 -23.73 -44.45 -9.68
CA LEU A 388 -22.90 -44.77 -8.52
C LEU A 388 -22.50 -43.51 -7.74
N LEU A 389 -23.10 -42.36 -8.07
CA LEU A 389 -22.90 -41.08 -7.43
C LEU A 389 -24.21 -40.63 -6.75
N SER A 390 -24.13 -40.12 -5.53
CA SER A 390 -25.22 -39.35 -4.93
C SER A 390 -24.69 -38.03 -4.35
N ILE A 391 -25.51 -36.99 -4.38
CA ILE A 391 -25.16 -35.65 -3.87
C ILE A 391 -26.20 -35.26 -2.83
N THR A 392 -25.73 -34.78 -1.68
CA THR A 392 -26.58 -34.33 -0.58
C THR A 392 -26.80 -32.81 -0.64
N ALA A 393 -27.84 -32.32 0.04
CA ALA A 393 -28.23 -30.91 0.00
C ALA A 393 -27.18 -29.95 0.59
N ASP A 394 -26.27 -30.45 1.44
CA ASP A 394 -25.11 -29.72 1.97
C ASP A 394 -23.88 -29.74 1.04
N GLY A 395 -23.96 -30.43 -0.11
CA GLY A 395 -22.94 -30.43 -1.15
C GLY A 395 -21.97 -31.62 -1.13
N ARG A 396 -22.14 -32.59 -0.22
CA ARG A 396 -21.28 -33.78 -0.17
C ARG A 396 -21.61 -34.76 -1.28
N VAL A 397 -20.57 -35.27 -1.93
CA VAL A 397 -20.69 -36.27 -3.01
C VAL A 397 -20.29 -37.63 -2.47
N PHE A 398 -21.15 -38.63 -2.67
CA PHE A 398 -20.88 -40.01 -2.30
C PHE A 398 -20.58 -40.83 -3.54
N ILE A 399 -19.48 -41.59 -3.50
CA ILE A 399 -19.10 -42.50 -4.56
C ILE A 399 -19.22 -43.94 -4.05
N ASN A 400 -20.09 -44.71 -4.68
CA ASN A 400 -20.29 -46.12 -4.35
C ASN A 400 -19.39 -47.03 -5.21
N VAL A 401 -18.07 -46.91 -4.99
CA VAL A 401 -17.02 -47.70 -5.65
C VAL A 401 -15.96 -48.09 -4.61
N PRO A 402 -15.41 -49.32 -4.61
CA PRO A 402 -14.31 -49.69 -3.72
C PRO A 402 -13.05 -48.84 -3.99
N MET A 403 -12.42 -48.32 -2.93
CA MET A 403 -11.21 -47.48 -3.01
C MET A 403 -10.23 -47.90 -1.90
N ASP A 404 -8.93 -47.72 -2.15
CA ASP A 404 -7.87 -47.88 -1.14
C ASP A 404 -7.31 -46.51 -0.72
N ASP A 405 -6.44 -46.49 0.29
CA ASP A 405 -5.80 -45.27 0.81
C ASP A 405 -4.79 -44.65 -0.18
N SER A 406 -4.56 -45.23 -1.35
CA SER A 406 -3.71 -44.71 -2.42
C SER A 406 -4.47 -44.30 -3.68
N SER A 407 -5.76 -44.64 -3.78
CA SER A 407 -6.62 -44.29 -4.91
C SER A 407 -6.71 -42.78 -5.11
N LEU A 408 -6.63 -42.34 -6.37
CA LEU A 408 -6.83 -40.94 -6.76
C LEU A 408 -8.26 -40.77 -7.27
N VAL A 409 -9.02 -39.90 -6.61
CA VAL A 409 -10.37 -39.54 -7.03
C VAL A 409 -10.35 -38.15 -7.64
N VAL A 410 -10.66 -38.08 -8.92
CA VAL A 410 -10.64 -36.84 -9.70
C VAL A 410 -12.08 -36.44 -10.03
N PHE A 411 -12.51 -35.29 -9.50
CA PHE A 411 -13.78 -34.69 -9.86
C PHE A 411 -13.56 -33.61 -10.90
N LYS A 412 -14.23 -33.74 -12.05
CA LYS A 412 -14.43 -32.63 -12.97
C LYS A 412 -15.74 -31.96 -12.64
N VAL A 413 -15.67 -30.72 -12.16
CA VAL A 413 -16.83 -29.96 -11.70
C VAL A 413 -17.01 -28.67 -12.48
N THR A 414 -18.21 -28.07 -12.42
CA THR A 414 -18.41 -26.69 -12.88
C THR A 414 -17.91 -25.72 -11.81
N ARG A 415 -17.23 -24.63 -12.15
CA ARG A 415 -16.78 -23.69 -11.11
C ARG A 415 -17.97 -23.03 -10.40
N PRO A 416 -18.06 -23.01 -9.06
CA PRO A 416 -19.19 -22.40 -8.36
C PRO A 416 -19.22 -20.87 -8.55
N ILE A 417 -20.41 -20.27 -8.53
CA ILE A 417 -20.55 -18.81 -8.58
C ILE A 417 -20.05 -18.24 -7.24
N GLN A 418 -19.12 -17.28 -7.30
CA GLN A 418 -18.66 -16.56 -6.10
C GLN A 418 -19.83 -15.73 -5.55
N ASN A 419 -19.84 -15.49 -4.24
CA ASN A 419 -20.79 -14.58 -3.60
C ASN A 419 -21.02 -13.33 -4.47
N ILE A 420 -22.25 -13.17 -4.95
CA ILE A 420 -22.61 -12.19 -5.96
C ILE A 420 -22.49 -10.76 -5.41
N ILE A 421 -22.68 -10.53 -4.11
CA ILE A 421 -22.46 -9.22 -3.48
C ILE A 421 -20.96 -8.85 -3.55
N GLU A 422 -20.07 -9.82 -3.42
CA GLU A 422 -18.63 -9.59 -3.64
C GLU A 422 -18.35 -9.25 -5.12
N ASN A 423 -19.00 -9.94 -6.05
CA ASN A 423 -18.88 -9.62 -7.48
C ASN A 423 -19.38 -8.20 -7.79
N MET A 424 -20.47 -7.76 -7.16
CA MET A 424 -20.99 -6.39 -7.24
C MET A 424 -19.96 -5.38 -6.73
N THR A 425 -19.37 -5.67 -5.56
CA THR A 425 -18.31 -4.86 -4.94
C THR A 425 -17.11 -4.68 -5.86
N GLN A 426 -16.61 -5.79 -6.40
CA GLN A 426 -15.48 -5.79 -7.34
C GLN A 426 -15.82 -5.06 -8.64
N ASN A 427 -17.05 -5.21 -9.14
CA ASN A 427 -17.50 -4.50 -10.33
C ASN A 427 -17.51 -2.98 -10.10
N VAL A 428 -18.07 -2.50 -8.99
CA VAL A 428 -18.08 -1.07 -8.61
C VAL A 428 -16.66 -0.52 -8.50
N MET A 429 -15.76 -1.24 -7.82
CA MET A 429 -14.34 -0.87 -7.73
C MET A 429 -13.70 -0.74 -9.11
N ARG A 430 -13.85 -1.76 -9.94
CA ARG A 430 -13.24 -1.81 -11.28
C ARG A 430 -13.79 -0.71 -12.18
N MET A 431 -15.10 -0.51 -12.20
CA MET A 431 -15.73 0.53 -13.00
C MET A 431 -15.24 1.91 -12.58
N SER A 432 -15.17 2.18 -11.29
CA SER A 432 -14.63 3.43 -10.76
C SER A 432 -13.17 3.63 -11.17
N MET A 433 -12.32 2.63 -10.97
CA MET A 433 -10.89 2.74 -11.29
C MET A 433 -10.64 2.93 -12.79
N ASN A 434 -11.30 2.13 -13.63
CA ASN A 434 -11.11 2.18 -15.08
C ASN A 434 -11.58 3.50 -15.67
N ALA A 435 -12.68 4.07 -15.16
CA ALA A 435 -13.16 5.37 -15.60
C ALA A 435 -12.12 6.48 -15.37
N ILE A 436 -11.61 6.56 -14.14
CA ILE A 436 -10.66 7.60 -13.73
C ILE A 436 -9.33 7.45 -14.48
N ARG A 437 -8.84 6.21 -14.60
CA ARG A 437 -7.61 5.90 -15.34
C ARG A 437 -7.76 6.18 -16.84
N HIS A 438 -8.88 5.79 -17.43
CA HIS A 438 -9.12 6.09 -18.84
C HIS A 438 -9.22 7.58 -19.10
N TYR A 439 -9.88 8.35 -18.22
CA TYR A 439 -9.90 9.80 -18.31
C TYR A 439 -8.49 10.40 -18.31
N ALA A 440 -7.61 9.93 -17.42
CA ALA A 440 -6.22 10.36 -17.41
C ALA A 440 -5.48 10.02 -18.71
N ALA A 441 -5.63 8.78 -19.20
CA ALA A 441 -5.08 8.35 -20.49
C ALA A 441 -5.59 9.24 -21.64
N ALA A 442 -6.89 9.54 -21.65
CA ALA A 442 -7.53 10.38 -22.66
C ALA A 442 -7.02 11.83 -22.59
N ARG A 443 -6.79 12.39 -21.40
CA ARG A 443 -6.17 13.70 -21.25
C ARG A 443 -4.73 13.69 -21.79
N ILE A 444 -3.92 12.70 -21.44
CA ILE A 444 -2.54 12.59 -21.94
C ILE A 444 -2.51 12.45 -23.47
N VAL A 445 -3.31 11.55 -24.04
CA VAL A 445 -3.39 11.33 -25.50
C VAL A 445 -3.93 12.56 -26.22
N ARG A 446 -4.91 13.28 -25.65
CA ARG A 446 -5.43 14.50 -26.25
C ARG A 446 -4.36 15.59 -26.35
N GLU A 447 -3.53 15.74 -25.33
CA GLU A 447 -2.50 16.79 -25.27
C GLU A 447 -1.22 16.41 -26.03
N TYR A 448 -0.77 15.15 -25.95
CA TYR A 448 0.56 14.73 -26.40
C TYR A 448 0.56 13.61 -27.47
N GLY A 449 -0.61 13.16 -27.92
CA GLY A 449 -0.71 12.14 -28.96
C GLY A 449 -0.20 12.64 -30.31
N THR A 450 0.48 11.78 -31.06
CA THR A 450 0.98 12.08 -32.40
C THR A 450 -0.19 12.38 -33.35
N ARG A 451 -0.13 13.52 -34.04
CA ARG A 451 -1.20 14.00 -34.95
C ARG A 451 -0.72 14.08 -36.39
N ALA A 452 -1.63 13.81 -37.32
CA ALA A 452 -1.43 14.05 -38.73
C ALA A 452 -1.49 15.56 -39.04
N PRO A 453 -1.06 16.02 -40.24
CA PRO A 453 -1.09 17.43 -40.62
C PRO A 453 -2.49 18.07 -40.57
N ASP A 454 -3.56 17.27 -40.65
CA ASP A 454 -4.96 17.70 -40.51
C ASP A 454 -5.42 17.84 -39.04
N GLY A 455 -4.51 17.63 -38.08
CA GLY A 455 -4.76 17.74 -36.65
C GLY A 455 -5.42 16.51 -36.01
N LYS A 456 -5.77 15.48 -36.79
CA LYS A 456 -6.37 14.24 -36.26
C LYS A 456 -5.32 13.34 -35.62
N LEU A 457 -5.72 12.59 -34.59
CA LEU A 457 -4.86 11.63 -33.91
C LEU A 457 -4.49 10.49 -34.87
N MET A 458 -3.19 10.20 -34.98
CA MET A 458 -2.72 9.11 -35.82
C MET A 458 -3.02 7.74 -35.18
N THR A 459 -3.41 6.77 -36.01
CA THR A 459 -3.61 5.38 -35.57
C THR A 459 -2.66 4.42 -36.28
N PHE A 460 -2.21 3.39 -35.56
CA PHE A 460 -1.20 2.44 -36.02
C PHE A 460 -1.75 1.01 -36.11
N PRO A 461 -1.10 0.11 -36.88
CA PRO A 461 -1.57 -1.27 -37.05
C PRO A 461 -1.24 -2.19 -35.87
N SER A 462 -0.15 -1.94 -35.13
CA SER A 462 0.32 -2.81 -34.04
C SER A 462 0.93 -2.03 -32.87
N VAL A 463 0.84 -2.63 -31.69
CA VAL A 463 1.46 -2.12 -30.45
C VAL A 463 2.96 -2.31 -30.53
N ASP A 464 3.73 -1.29 -30.19
CA ASP A 464 5.20 -1.28 -30.22
C ASP A 464 5.70 -0.37 -29.09
N ARG A 465 6.12 -0.96 -27.98
CA ARG A 465 6.54 -0.22 -26.78
C ARG A 465 7.82 0.59 -27.03
N ALA A 466 8.71 0.13 -27.91
CA ALA A 466 9.94 0.85 -28.23
C ALA A 466 9.66 2.16 -28.98
N LYS A 467 8.55 2.20 -29.72
CA LYS A 467 8.05 3.40 -30.41
C LYS A 467 6.97 4.14 -29.62
N ASN A 468 6.77 3.82 -28.34
CA ASN A 468 5.71 4.42 -27.51
C ASN A 468 4.29 4.27 -28.09
N ARG A 469 4.04 3.17 -28.81
CA ARG A 469 2.73 2.83 -29.37
C ARG A 469 1.97 1.92 -28.42
N PHE A 470 0.73 2.27 -28.12
CA PHE A 470 -0.09 1.54 -27.17
C PHE A 470 -1.57 1.52 -27.56
N THR A 471 -2.31 0.59 -26.96
CA THR A 471 -3.76 0.49 -27.13
C THR A 471 -4.46 1.60 -26.35
N PHE A 472 -5.38 2.30 -27.00
CA PHE A 472 -6.22 3.33 -26.42
C PHE A 472 -7.67 3.13 -26.90
N ILE A 473 -8.65 3.51 -26.09
CA ILE A 473 -10.07 3.38 -26.45
C ILE A 473 -10.58 4.75 -26.91
N ILE A 474 -11.24 4.78 -28.06
CA ILE A 474 -11.90 5.95 -28.62
C ILE A 474 -13.34 5.51 -28.92
N ASP A 475 -14.31 6.09 -28.22
CA ASP A 475 -15.74 5.80 -28.36
C ASP A 475 -16.07 4.29 -28.29
N GLY A 476 -15.50 3.61 -27.29
CA GLY A 476 -15.66 2.16 -27.10
C GLY A 476 -14.83 1.27 -28.05
N GLN A 477 -14.13 1.84 -29.03
CA GLN A 477 -13.30 1.09 -29.97
C GLN A 477 -11.81 1.17 -29.62
N LYS A 478 -11.13 0.02 -29.61
CA LYS A 478 -9.68 -0.03 -29.41
C LYS A 478 -8.96 0.44 -30.68
N ARG A 479 -8.15 1.48 -30.55
CA ARG A 479 -7.22 2.00 -31.55
C ARG A 479 -5.81 1.97 -30.98
N ILE A 480 -4.80 1.99 -31.83
CA ILE A 480 -3.41 2.03 -31.40
C ILE A 480 -2.90 3.43 -31.69
N VAL A 481 -2.41 4.11 -30.68
CA VAL A 481 -1.96 5.52 -30.74
C VAL A 481 -0.50 5.60 -30.31
N GLU A 482 0.14 6.73 -30.60
CA GLU A 482 1.54 6.99 -30.28
C GLU A 482 1.67 8.29 -29.50
N ILE A 483 2.64 8.33 -28.57
CA ILE A 483 3.14 9.57 -27.97
C ILE A 483 4.63 9.64 -28.29
N SER A 484 5.02 10.60 -29.12
CA SER A 484 6.42 10.70 -29.57
C SER A 484 7.40 11.06 -28.45
N ASP A 485 6.98 11.85 -27.45
CA ASP A 485 7.83 12.20 -26.31
C ASP A 485 7.97 11.01 -25.33
N PRO A 486 9.18 10.43 -25.18
CA PRO A 486 9.39 9.28 -24.31
C PRO A 486 9.18 9.57 -22.82
N LEU A 487 9.41 10.80 -22.36
CA LEU A 487 9.18 11.21 -20.97
C LEU A 487 7.67 11.27 -20.66
N VAL A 488 6.86 11.69 -21.63
CA VAL A 488 5.40 11.66 -21.51
C VAL A 488 4.87 10.23 -21.64
N ALA A 489 5.37 9.46 -22.60
CA ALA A 489 4.98 8.07 -22.80
C ALA A 489 5.26 7.19 -21.57
N GLY A 490 6.33 7.45 -20.83
CA GLY A 490 6.62 6.76 -19.56
C GLY A 490 5.49 6.86 -18.54
N SER A 491 4.70 7.95 -18.56
CA SER A 491 3.55 8.13 -17.65
C SER A 491 2.40 7.15 -17.91
N ILE A 492 2.27 6.68 -19.15
CA ILE A 492 1.26 5.73 -19.60
C ILE A 492 1.53 4.32 -19.07
N TYR A 493 2.80 3.90 -19.12
CA TYR A 493 3.22 2.56 -18.75
C TYR A 493 3.57 2.40 -17.26
N GLY A 494 4.00 3.49 -16.59
CA GLY A 494 4.53 3.45 -15.22
C GLY A 494 3.53 3.08 -14.12
N MET A 495 2.23 3.05 -14.41
CA MET A 495 1.21 2.55 -13.49
C MET A 495 1.28 1.04 -13.25
N GLU A 496 2.04 0.27 -14.04
CA GLU A 496 2.15 -1.19 -13.88
C GLU A 496 2.88 -1.59 -12.58
N ASN A 497 2.20 -2.32 -11.69
CA ASN A 497 2.84 -3.00 -10.57
C ASN A 497 3.50 -4.27 -11.10
N LEU A 498 4.79 -4.46 -10.79
CA LEU A 498 5.37 -5.79 -10.88
C LEU A 498 4.68 -6.74 -9.90
N ASP A 499 4.24 -7.89 -10.40
CA ASP A 499 3.92 -9.02 -9.55
C ASP A 499 5.23 -9.60 -9.03
N LEU A 500 5.38 -9.63 -7.70
CA LEU A 500 6.66 -9.99 -7.07
C LEU A 500 6.49 -11.26 -6.28
N GLU A 501 5.97 -12.32 -6.90
CA GLU A 501 5.75 -13.61 -6.25
C GLU A 501 6.99 -14.10 -5.49
N MET A 502 8.16 -13.99 -6.12
CA MET A 502 9.45 -14.32 -5.52
C MET A 502 9.81 -13.45 -4.30
N TRP A 503 9.37 -12.19 -4.23
CA TRP A 503 9.70 -11.25 -3.14
C TRP A 503 8.56 -11.05 -2.13
N LYS A 504 7.42 -11.76 -2.29
CA LYS A 504 6.26 -11.70 -1.39
C LYS A 504 6.65 -11.81 0.10
N PRO A 505 7.55 -12.73 0.52
CA PRO A 505 7.96 -12.83 1.93
C PRO A 505 8.65 -11.56 2.47
N LEU A 506 9.61 -11.01 1.72
CA LEU A 506 10.32 -9.79 2.09
C LEU A 506 9.38 -8.57 2.09
N ALA A 507 8.43 -8.51 1.15
CA ALA A 507 7.41 -7.47 1.12
C ALA A 507 6.45 -7.57 2.32
N ASN A 508 6.00 -8.78 2.68
CA ASN A 508 5.13 -9.02 3.84
C ASN A 508 5.83 -8.64 5.15
N MET A 509 7.12 -8.98 5.29
CA MET A 509 7.92 -8.59 6.43
C MET A 509 8.15 -7.07 6.49
N SER A 510 8.46 -6.43 5.36
CA SER A 510 8.54 -4.96 5.28
C SER A 510 7.23 -4.30 5.74
N ASN A 511 6.09 -4.85 5.33
CA ASN A 511 4.77 -4.38 5.74
C ASN A 511 4.53 -4.59 7.23
N PHE A 512 4.96 -5.72 7.79
CA PHE A 512 4.92 -5.97 9.22
C PHE A 512 5.76 -4.94 9.99
N VAL A 513 7.01 -4.71 9.59
CA VAL A 513 7.91 -3.73 10.24
C VAL A 513 7.33 -2.32 10.19
N ARG A 514 6.83 -1.89 9.02
CA ARG A 514 6.14 -0.58 8.88
C ARG A 514 4.98 -0.47 9.84
N ARG A 515 4.14 -1.51 9.92
CA ARG A 515 3.01 -1.55 10.84
C ARG A 515 3.48 -1.49 12.29
N ALA A 516 4.46 -2.32 12.67
CA ALA A 516 4.99 -2.37 14.01
C ALA A 516 5.57 -1.01 14.46
N ILE A 517 6.21 -0.27 13.55
CA ILE A 517 6.71 1.09 13.82
C ILE A 517 5.57 2.11 13.90
N THR A 518 4.66 2.11 12.92
CA THR A 518 3.55 3.07 12.79
C THR A 518 2.43 2.87 13.81
N LEU A 519 2.35 1.72 14.47
CA LEU A 519 1.41 1.46 15.57
C LEU A 519 1.74 2.27 16.85
N SER A 520 2.89 2.94 16.91
CA SER A 520 3.23 3.82 18.04
C SER A 520 2.59 5.21 17.89
N GLY A 521 1.75 5.61 18.86
CA GLY A 521 1.23 6.99 18.93
C GLY A 521 2.34 8.04 19.05
N ALA A 522 3.49 7.67 19.63
CA ALA A 522 4.69 8.50 19.70
C ALA A 522 5.25 8.82 18.32
N PHE A 523 5.37 7.79 17.47
CA PHE A 523 5.86 7.93 16.10
C PHE A 523 4.94 8.87 15.31
N GLN A 524 3.62 8.73 15.47
CA GLN A 524 2.65 9.54 14.76
C GLN A 524 2.70 11.02 15.21
N LEU A 525 2.82 11.28 16.51
CA LEU A 525 3.02 12.64 17.04
C LEU A 525 4.33 13.25 16.54
N GLU A 526 5.41 12.47 16.54
CA GLU A 526 6.71 12.85 16.03
C GLU A 526 6.65 13.23 14.54
N GLN A 527 5.93 12.49 13.70
CA GLN A 527 5.73 12.83 12.29
C GLN A 527 5.00 14.18 12.11
N VAL A 528 3.93 14.42 12.87
CA VAL A 528 3.17 15.68 12.78
C VAL A 528 4.05 16.90 13.08
N LEU A 529 4.91 16.81 14.11
CA LEU A 529 5.83 17.87 14.48
C LEU A 529 6.88 18.14 13.40
N LYS A 530 7.43 17.09 12.79
CA LYS A 530 8.45 17.18 11.73
C LYS A 530 7.91 17.73 10.41
N ASP A 531 6.72 17.28 10.06
CA ASP A 531 6.17 17.53 8.75
C ASP A 531 5.50 18.89 8.66
N ALA A 532 5.03 19.46 9.78
CA ALA A 532 4.44 20.80 9.80
C ALA A 532 5.36 21.91 9.22
N PRO A 533 6.61 22.10 9.69
CA PRO A 533 7.53 23.08 9.10
C PRO A 533 7.99 22.67 7.69
N THR A 534 8.10 21.37 7.43
CA THR A 534 8.46 20.84 6.10
C THR A 534 7.38 21.21 5.07
N ALA A 535 6.11 20.95 5.37
CA ALA A 535 4.96 21.31 4.55
C ALA A 535 4.87 22.83 4.37
N ALA A 536 5.13 23.61 5.41
CA ALA A 536 5.14 25.08 5.34
C ALA A 536 6.19 25.60 4.34
N MET A 537 7.34 24.94 4.24
CA MET A 537 8.39 25.26 3.27
C MET A 537 8.00 24.85 1.84
N VAL A 538 7.57 23.60 1.62
CA VAL A 538 7.45 23.02 0.26
C VAL A 538 6.12 23.34 -0.46
N THR A 539 5.13 23.89 0.23
CA THR A 539 3.80 24.20 -0.35
C THR A 539 3.70 25.59 -0.97
N GLY A 540 4.65 26.48 -0.69
CA GLY A 540 4.69 27.82 -1.29
C GLY A 540 3.59 28.77 -0.82
N VAL A 541 2.98 28.52 0.34
CA VAL A 541 1.96 29.39 0.94
C VAL A 541 2.54 30.75 1.34
N LYS A 542 1.70 31.79 1.36
CA LYS A 542 2.06 33.14 1.78
C LYS A 542 2.31 33.25 3.29
N ARG A 543 1.60 32.45 4.10
CA ARG A 543 1.70 32.43 5.57
C ARG A 543 2.09 31.03 6.08
N PRO A 544 3.38 30.67 6.00
CA PRO A 544 3.88 29.38 6.49
C PRO A 544 3.67 29.22 8.01
N ASP A 545 3.69 30.31 8.78
CA ASP A 545 3.38 30.34 10.22
C ASP A 545 1.99 29.80 10.55
N LEU A 546 0.98 30.23 9.79
CA LEU A 546 -0.40 29.78 9.98
C LEU A 546 -0.60 28.33 9.54
N LEU A 547 0.19 27.85 8.58
CA LEU A 547 0.16 26.45 8.16
C LEU A 547 0.65 25.55 9.29
N ILE A 548 1.77 25.87 9.94
CA ILE A 548 2.32 25.10 11.07
C ILE A 548 1.28 24.96 12.19
N GLY A 549 0.68 26.08 12.62
CA GLY A 549 -0.40 26.04 13.63
C GLY A 549 -1.66 25.32 13.13
N GLY A 550 -1.96 25.42 11.84
CA GLY A 550 -3.04 24.70 11.18
C GLY A 550 -2.87 23.18 11.22
N VAL A 551 -1.64 22.67 11.10
CA VAL A 551 -1.36 21.22 11.20
C VAL A 551 -1.66 20.70 12.61
N LEU A 552 -1.21 21.39 13.65
CA LEU A 552 -1.50 21.01 15.04
C LEU A 552 -3.01 21.03 15.34
N LYS A 553 -3.71 22.07 14.88
CA LYS A 553 -5.17 22.15 14.97
C LYS A 553 -5.85 20.99 14.21
N GLY A 554 -5.37 20.70 12.99
CA GLY A 554 -5.86 19.62 12.14
C GLY A 554 -5.70 18.23 12.77
N LEU A 555 -4.63 18.00 13.53
CA LEU A 555 -4.44 16.76 14.29
C LEU A 555 -5.52 16.60 15.34
N VAL A 556 -5.76 17.63 16.16
CA VAL A 556 -6.78 17.61 17.21
C VAL A 556 -8.17 17.40 16.59
N THR A 557 -8.53 18.16 15.55
CA THR A 557 -9.86 18.02 14.93
C THR A 557 -10.05 16.67 14.26
N SER A 558 -9.02 16.11 13.61
CA SER A 558 -9.06 14.78 12.99
C SER A 558 -9.19 13.65 14.03
N LEU A 559 -8.50 13.78 15.17
CA LEU A 559 -8.51 12.79 16.23
C LEU A 559 -9.92 12.66 16.85
N PHE A 560 -10.58 13.78 17.12
CA PHE A 560 -11.93 13.81 17.72
C PHE A 560 -13.07 13.65 16.70
N GLN A 561 -12.78 13.67 15.39
CA GLN A 561 -13.76 13.56 14.32
C GLN A 561 -14.76 12.39 14.49
N PRO A 562 -14.37 11.16 14.86
CA PRO A 562 -15.32 10.06 15.05
C PRO A 562 -16.29 10.29 16.22
N ALA A 563 -15.80 10.84 17.33
CA ALA A 563 -16.63 11.18 18.48
C ALA A 563 -17.62 12.29 18.14
N GLY A 564 -17.17 13.29 17.37
CA GLY A 564 -18.04 14.32 16.80
C GLY A 564 -19.15 13.72 15.93
N LYS A 565 -18.79 12.85 14.97
CA LYS A 565 -19.79 12.22 14.08
C LYS A 565 -20.79 11.36 14.85
N ALA A 566 -20.35 10.64 15.88
CA ALA A 566 -21.25 9.90 16.77
C ALA A 566 -22.23 10.84 17.51
N ALA A 567 -21.81 12.05 17.83
CA ALA A 567 -22.63 13.12 18.40
C ALA A 567 -23.38 13.96 17.33
N GLY A 568 -23.35 13.57 16.05
CA GLY A 568 -24.01 14.29 14.95
C GLY A 568 -23.29 15.56 14.46
N VAL A 569 -22.05 15.79 14.90
CA VAL A 569 -21.25 16.98 14.56
C VAL A 569 -20.05 16.61 13.69
N ASP A 570 -19.96 17.20 12.50
CA ASP A 570 -18.76 17.08 11.66
C ASP A 570 -17.72 18.15 12.05
N ILE A 571 -16.77 17.76 12.92
CA ILE A 571 -15.76 18.68 13.48
C ILE A 571 -14.82 19.21 12.39
N GLU A 572 -14.50 18.36 11.41
CA GLU A 572 -13.57 18.67 10.32
C GLU A 572 -14.11 18.21 8.95
N PRO A 573 -15.00 19.00 8.32
CA PRO A 573 -15.63 18.65 7.05
C PRO A 573 -14.63 18.48 5.89
N THR A 574 -13.47 19.12 5.96
CA THR A 574 -12.39 19.01 4.97
C THR A 574 -11.94 17.55 4.81
N ILE A 575 -12.00 16.73 5.87
CA ILE A 575 -11.64 15.30 5.80
C ILE A 575 -12.54 14.56 4.81
N ASN A 576 -13.83 14.89 4.75
CA ASN A 576 -14.75 14.23 3.81
C ASN A 576 -14.44 14.63 2.36
N ILE A 577 -14.08 15.90 2.12
CA ILE A 577 -13.67 16.39 0.79
C ILE A 577 -12.41 15.64 0.33
N LEU A 578 -11.39 15.57 1.20
CA LEU A 578 -10.14 14.87 0.90
C LEU A 578 -10.39 13.37 0.67
N ARG A 579 -11.14 12.71 1.54
CA ARG A 579 -11.49 11.30 1.38
C ARG A 579 -12.28 11.04 0.10
N ALA A 580 -13.26 11.87 -0.24
CA ALA A 580 -14.00 11.74 -1.50
C ALA A 580 -13.10 11.81 -2.74
N ALA A 581 -12.02 12.60 -2.67
CA ALA A 581 -10.97 12.66 -3.69
C ALA A 581 -9.91 11.54 -3.59
N GLY A 582 -10.07 10.58 -2.68
CA GLY A 582 -9.13 9.47 -2.45
C GLY A 582 -7.89 9.84 -1.64
N ILE A 583 -7.86 11.03 -1.05
CA ILE A 583 -6.71 11.59 -0.33
C ILE A 583 -6.78 11.21 1.16
N GLY A 584 -5.70 10.58 1.66
CA GLY A 584 -5.50 10.17 3.05
C GLY A 584 -6.00 8.77 3.42
N GLY A 585 -5.41 8.15 4.46
CA GLY A 585 -5.93 6.95 5.15
C GLY A 585 -5.59 5.56 4.59
N PHE A 586 -4.59 5.39 3.72
CA PHE A 586 -4.32 4.10 3.04
C PHE A 586 -2.83 3.72 2.93
N HIS A 587 -1.99 4.09 3.89
CA HIS A 587 -0.52 4.04 3.73
C HIS A 587 0.16 2.73 4.14
N SER A 588 -0.59 1.64 4.33
CA SER A 588 -0.03 0.30 4.51
C SER A 588 -0.44 -0.59 3.33
N PRO A 589 0.49 -1.25 2.62
CA PRO A 589 0.15 -2.20 1.54
C PRO A 589 -0.69 -3.40 2.01
N ALA A 590 -0.80 -3.64 3.33
CA ALA A 590 -1.72 -4.61 3.92
C ALA A 590 -3.17 -4.11 4.04
N ARG A 591 -3.43 -2.82 3.78
CA ARG A 591 -4.76 -2.23 3.61
C ARG A 591 -5.03 -2.09 2.11
N THR A 592 -5.16 -3.21 1.41
CA THR A 592 -5.68 -3.15 0.04
C THR A 592 -7.10 -2.54 0.06
N PRO A 593 -7.55 -1.92 -1.04
CA PRO A 593 -8.92 -1.46 -1.17
C PRO A 593 -9.94 -2.51 -0.76
N GLU A 594 -9.71 -3.75 -1.19
CA GLU A 594 -10.54 -4.91 -0.92
C GLU A 594 -10.53 -5.25 0.58
N ALA A 595 -9.36 -5.27 1.23
CA ALA A 595 -9.25 -5.51 2.65
C ALA A 595 -9.99 -4.42 3.45
N THR A 596 -9.88 -3.15 3.05
CA THR A 596 -10.55 -2.04 3.73
C THR A 596 -12.06 -2.11 3.60
N VAL A 597 -12.56 -2.46 2.42
CA VAL A 597 -13.99 -2.75 2.21
C VAL A 597 -14.41 -3.88 3.14
N LYS A 598 -13.70 -5.03 3.13
CA LYS A 598 -13.96 -6.19 3.99
C LYS A 598 -13.98 -5.86 5.49
N ARG A 599 -13.09 -4.99 5.99
CA ARG A 599 -13.11 -4.55 7.40
C ARG A 599 -14.35 -3.74 7.73
N ARG A 600 -14.72 -2.80 6.87
CA ARG A 600 -15.85 -1.88 7.08
C ARG A 600 -17.19 -2.57 6.96
N ILE A 601 -17.30 -3.61 6.13
CA ILE A 601 -18.51 -4.44 5.98
C ILE A 601 -18.63 -5.56 7.03
N GLY A 602 -17.65 -5.69 7.94
CA GLY A 602 -17.73 -6.60 9.08
C GLY A 602 -17.38 -8.07 8.80
N VAL A 603 -16.79 -8.38 7.64
CA VAL A 603 -16.43 -9.76 7.22
C VAL A 603 -15.15 -10.27 7.92
N MET A 604 -14.45 -9.43 8.69
CA MET A 604 -13.32 -9.85 9.50
C MET A 604 -13.68 -9.93 10.99
N ASN A 605 -13.27 -11.01 11.64
CA ASN A 605 -13.58 -11.31 13.05
C ASN A 605 -13.09 -10.17 13.99
N ARG A 606 -14.01 -9.60 14.77
CA ARG A 606 -13.76 -8.48 15.68
C ARG A 606 -13.33 -8.98 17.06
N ASN A 607 -12.05 -9.28 17.22
CA ASN A 607 -11.45 -9.53 18.54
C ASN A 607 -10.93 -8.23 19.19
N THR A 608 -10.60 -8.26 20.49
CA THR A 608 -10.01 -7.11 21.24
C THR A 608 -8.74 -6.55 20.59
N TYR A 609 -7.95 -7.43 19.97
CA TYR A 609 -6.78 -7.04 19.17
C TYR A 609 -7.16 -6.16 17.97
N SER A 610 -8.25 -6.47 17.25
CA SER A 610 -8.74 -5.67 16.12
C SER A 610 -9.21 -4.26 16.52
N ALA A 611 -9.73 -4.08 17.74
CA ALA A 611 -10.18 -2.79 18.26
C ALA A 611 -8.99 -1.88 18.62
N MET A 612 -7.97 -2.42 19.27
CA MET A 612 -6.72 -1.70 19.57
C MET A 612 -6.01 -1.26 18.28
N ILE A 613 -5.91 -2.14 17.29
CA ILE A 613 -5.36 -1.81 15.97
C ILE A 613 -6.17 -0.69 15.30
N GLN A 614 -7.50 -0.70 15.38
CA GLN A 614 -8.34 0.35 14.80
C GLN A 614 -8.12 1.72 15.44
N MET A 615 -7.97 1.75 16.77
CA MET A 615 -7.65 2.99 17.48
C MET A 615 -6.29 3.56 17.04
N LEU A 616 -5.26 2.71 16.96
CA LEU A 616 -3.92 3.12 16.54
C LEU A 616 -3.86 3.52 15.06
N ASP A 617 -4.59 2.79 14.21
CA ASP A 617 -4.81 3.10 12.80
C ASP A 617 -5.45 4.49 12.63
N HIS A 618 -6.42 4.83 13.49
CA HIS A 618 -7.10 6.13 13.48
C HIS A 618 -6.18 7.29 13.89
N ILE A 619 -5.32 7.12 14.89
CA ILE A 619 -4.35 8.15 15.28
C ILE A 619 -3.35 8.38 14.12
N GLY A 620 -2.92 7.32 13.44
CA GLY A 620 -2.01 7.41 12.29
C GLY A 620 -2.65 8.09 11.07
N ASP A 621 -3.89 7.73 10.76
CA ASP A 621 -4.66 8.39 9.71
C ASP A 621 -4.91 9.86 10.04
N SER A 622 -5.12 10.19 11.32
CA SER A 622 -5.31 11.57 11.79
C SER A 622 -4.04 12.41 11.65
N ALA A 623 -2.86 11.83 11.90
CA ALA A 623 -1.57 12.49 11.72
C ALA A 623 -1.29 12.85 10.25
N ASP A 624 -1.51 11.93 9.30
CA ASP A 624 -1.41 12.22 7.86
C ASP A 624 -2.46 13.26 7.43
N MET A 625 -3.70 13.10 7.90
CA MET A 625 -4.79 13.99 7.54
C MET A 625 -4.60 15.42 8.05
N ALA A 626 -3.99 15.59 9.22
CA ALA A 626 -3.70 16.90 9.82
C ALA A 626 -2.96 17.84 8.87
N GLN A 627 -1.92 17.31 8.20
CA GLN A 627 -1.12 18.07 7.24
C GLN A 627 -1.93 18.42 6.01
N ARG A 628 -2.65 17.44 5.45
CA ARG A 628 -3.44 17.61 4.23
C ARG A 628 -4.59 18.61 4.42
N VAL A 629 -5.28 18.55 5.57
CA VAL A 629 -6.32 19.50 5.95
C VAL A 629 -5.76 20.90 6.09
N ALA A 630 -4.63 21.06 6.78
CA ALA A 630 -4.01 22.37 6.98
C ALA A 630 -3.59 22.99 5.64
N VAL A 631 -2.98 22.20 4.75
CA VAL A 631 -2.54 22.64 3.42
C VAL A 631 -3.75 23.01 2.58
N TYR A 632 -4.77 22.15 2.51
CA TYR A 632 -6.00 22.43 1.75
C TYR A 632 -6.63 23.76 2.18
N LYS A 633 -6.86 23.93 3.49
CA LYS A 633 -7.47 25.14 4.04
C LYS A 633 -6.62 26.38 3.77
N ARG A 634 -5.30 26.27 3.93
CA ARG A 634 -4.39 27.41 3.77
C ARG A 634 -4.30 27.85 2.31
N VAL A 635 -4.14 26.90 1.39
CA VAL A 635 -4.07 27.19 -0.04
C VAL A 635 -5.40 27.78 -0.52
N LEU A 636 -6.53 27.17 -0.14
CA LEU A 636 -7.85 27.67 -0.50
C LEU A 636 -8.07 29.10 0.02
N ALA A 637 -7.68 29.40 1.26
CA ALA A 637 -7.80 30.74 1.82
C ALA A 637 -6.91 31.79 1.11
N GLU A 638 -5.81 31.37 0.47
CA GLU A 638 -4.87 32.27 -0.19
C GLU A 638 -5.12 32.48 -1.68
N THR A 639 -5.71 31.49 -2.34
CA THR A 639 -5.87 31.43 -3.81
C THR A 639 -7.33 31.43 -4.23
N GLY A 640 -8.25 30.96 -3.39
CA GLY A 640 -9.65 30.73 -3.76
C GLY A 640 -9.86 29.56 -4.73
N ASP A 641 -8.79 28.83 -5.09
CA ASP A 641 -8.84 27.73 -6.07
C ASP A 641 -8.84 26.37 -5.37
N GLU A 642 -10.01 25.72 -5.38
CA GLU A 642 -10.22 24.39 -4.81
C GLU A 642 -9.40 23.29 -5.51
N MET A 643 -9.15 23.39 -6.82
CA MET A 643 -8.30 22.44 -7.55
C MET A 643 -6.86 22.55 -7.06
N GLN A 644 -6.37 23.79 -6.90
CA GLN A 644 -5.02 24.03 -6.39
C GLN A 644 -4.87 23.57 -4.95
N ALA A 645 -5.84 23.87 -4.09
CA ALA A 645 -5.86 23.43 -2.69
C ALA A 645 -5.83 21.89 -2.58
N LEU A 646 -6.64 21.20 -3.37
CA LEU A 646 -6.70 19.75 -3.38
C LEU A 646 -5.43 19.11 -3.93
N TYR A 647 -4.91 19.65 -5.03
CA TYR A 647 -3.67 19.16 -5.65
C TYR A 647 -2.48 19.31 -4.70
N GLN A 648 -2.35 20.45 -4.03
CA GLN A 648 -1.26 20.64 -3.05
C GLN A 648 -1.44 19.77 -1.80
N ALA A 649 -2.67 19.60 -1.30
CA ALA A 649 -2.94 18.69 -0.17
C ALA A 649 -2.65 17.22 -0.50
N ALA A 650 -2.84 16.78 -1.75
CA ALA A 650 -2.46 15.45 -2.21
C ALA A 650 -0.92 15.29 -2.27
N ASN A 651 -0.22 16.35 -2.72
CA ASN A 651 1.20 16.30 -3.11
C ASN A 651 2.19 16.93 -2.12
N VAL A 652 1.79 17.23 -0.88
CA VAL A 652 2.74 17.56 0.20
C VAL A 652 3.69 16.40 0.44
N ILE A 653 3.15 15.18 0.58
CA ILE A 653 3.85 13.91 0.42
C ILE A 653 2.84 12.94 -0.19
N ASN A 654 3.11 12.47 -1.42
CA ASN A 654 2.22 11.54 -2.10
C ASN A 654 2.78 10.12 -2.06
N PHE A 655 2.30 9.32 -1.12
CA PHE A 655 2.76 7.93 -0.92
C PHE A 655 2.36 6.98 -2.07
N LEU A 656 1.49 7.41 -2.98
CA LEU A 656 1.12 6.65 -4.18
C LEU A 656 2.11 6.86 -5.34
N HIS A 657 3.00 7.85 -5.24
CA HIS A 657 4.08 8.05 -6.20
C HIS A 657 5.10 6.92 -6.12
N ARG A 658 5.51 6.43 -7.28
CA ARG A 658 6.58 5.45 -7.44
C ARG A 658 7.26 5.53 -8.81
N GLY A 659 8.45 4.98 -8.92
CA GLY A 659 9.17 4.86 -10.18
C GLY A 659 8.60 3.81 -11.13
N SER A 660 8.85 3.97 -12.43
CA SER A 660 8.48 3.00 -13.45
C SER A 660 9.42 1.80 -13.53
N ALA A 661 10.62 1.87 -12.96
CA ALA A 661 11.62 0.81 -13.06
C ALA A 661 11.35 -0.35 -12.09
N GLY A 662 11.62 -1.58 -12.54
CA GLY A 662 11.31 -2.78 -11.78
C GLY A 662 12.06 -2.87 -10.44
N TYR A 663 13.35 -2.54 -10.43
CA TYR A 663 14.16 -2.54 -9.21
C TYR A 663 13.66 -1.51 -8.19
N ALA A 664 13.23 -0.32 -8.63
CA ALA A 664 12.70 0.72 -7.76
C ALA A 664 11.40 0.26 -7.08
N GLN A 665 10.53 -0.44 -7.82
CA GLN A 665 9.33 -1.04 -7.25
C GLN A 665 9.62 -2.15 -6.24
N VAL A 666 10.65 -2.98 -6.47
CA VAL A 666 11.10 -3.99 -5.50
C VAL A 666 11.58 -3.29 -4.23
N LEU A 667 12.48 -2.32 -4.35
CA LEU A 667 13.05 -1.56 -3.23
C LEU A 667 11.94 -0.91 -2.38
N PHE A 668 10.96 -0.26 -3.01
CA PHE A 668 9.84 0.37 -2.29
C PHE A 668 8.91 -0.63 -1.60
N LYS A 669 8.86 -1.89 -2.07
CA LYS A 669 8.05 -2.95 -1.45
C LYS A 669 8.81 -3.69 -0.33
N THR A 670 10.13 -3.80 -0.41
CA THR A 670 10.96 -4.58 0.53
C THR A 670 11.60 -3.73 1.62
N VAL A 671 11.87 -2.44 1.37
CA VAL A 671 12.45 -1.52 2.36
C VAL A 671 11.35 -0.65 2.99
N PRO A 672 11.15 -0.67 4.32
CA PRO A 672 10.23 0.20 5.03
C PRO A 672 10.51 1.68 4.78
N PHE A 673 9.44 2.46 4.57
CA PHE A 673 9.49 3.92 4.41
C PHE A 673 10.35 4.47 3.26
N MET A 674 11.02 3.63 2.46
CA MET A 674 11.82 4.07 1.32
C MET A 674 11.02 4.90 0.31
N SER A 675 9.79 4.47 0.00
CA SER A 675 8.89 5.25 -0.88
C SER A 675 8.54 6.61 -0.27
N ALA A 676 8.25 6.67 1.04
CA ALA A 676 7.95 7.91 1.73
C ALA A 676 9.15 8.88 1.68
N TYR A 677 10.35 8.37 1.94
CA TYR A 677 11.59 9.13 1.86
C TYR A 677 11.85 9.63 0.43
N ALA A 678 11.78 8.75 -0.58
CA ALA A 678 12.00 9.11 -1.97
C ALA A 678 11.01 10.21 -2.43
N ASN A 679 9.74 10.09 -2.05
CA ASN A 679 8.71 11.08 -2.39
C ASN A 679 8.90 12.41 -1.63
N ALA A 680 9.29 12.38 -0.35
CA ALA A 680 9.58 13.61 0.41
C ALA A 680 10.79 14.36 -0.14
N THR A 681 11.86 13.64 -0.49
CA THR A 681 13.06 14.21 -1.11
C THR A 681 12.77 14.74 -2.51
N ASP A 682 11.95 14.04 -3.29
CA ASP A 682 11.53 14.50 -4.61
C ASP A 682 10.67 15.76 -4.54
N VAL A 683 9.72 15.84 -3.61
CA VAL A 683 8.93 17.05 -3.33
C VAL A 683 9.85 18.22 -2.99
N LEU A 684 10.85 18.01 -2.14
CA LEU A 684 11.82 19.03 -1.77
C LEU A 684 12.66 19.48 -2.98
N ALA A 685 13.25 18.53 -3.71
CA ALA A 685 14.08 18.81 -4.89
C ALA A 685 13.30 19.59 -5.96
N ASN A 686 12.07 19.16 -6.27
CA ASN A 686 11.21 19.86 -7.21
C ASN A 686 10.75 21.23 -6.70
N SER A 687 10.60 21.40 -5.39
CA SER A 687 10.30 22.71 -4.80
C SER A 687 11.47 23.67 -4.96
N LEU A 688 12.70 23.22 -4.72
CA LEU A 688 13.93 24.01 -4.85
C LEU A 688 14.15 24.54 -6.27
N ILE A 689 13.80 23.76 -7.30
CA ILE A 689 13.84 24.21 -8.71
C ILE A 689 12.54 24.88 -9.18
N GLY A 690 11.57 25.07 -8.28
CA GLY A 690 10.30 25.76 -8.52
C GLY A 690 9.31 25.01 -9.42
N GLY A 691 9.41 23.68 -9.53
CA GLY A 691 8.53 22.81 -10.31
C GLY A 691 7.34 22.23 -9.53
N ASN A 692 7.45 22.13 -8.19
CA ASN A 692 6.44 21.45 -7.37
C ASN A 692 5.22 22.31 -6.98
N ILE A 693 5.42 23.62 -6.82
CA ILE A 693 4.36 24.55 -6.37
C ILE A 693 3.52 24.97 -7.59
N LYS A 694 2.46 24.21 -7.86
CA LYS A 694 1.56 24.46 -9.01
C LYS A 694 0.49 25.50 -8.70
N GLY A 695 -0.04 26.12 -9.76
CA GLY A 695 -0.93 27.29 -9.74
C GLY A 695 -0.21 28.63 -9.66
N MET A 696 1.10 28.66 -9.92
CA MET A 696 1.89 29.89 -10.05
C MET A 696 3.14 29.70 -10.90
N SER A 697 3.71 30.82 -11.38
CA SER A 697 4.98 30.83 -12.12
C SER A 697 6.16 30.33 -11.26
N ARG A 698 7.16 29.70 -11.88
CA ARG A 698 8.41 29.23 -11.24
C ARG A 698 9.09 30.29 -10.36
N ALA A 699 9.23 31.53 -10.84
CA ALA A 699 9.86 32.62 -10.08
C ALA A 699 9.11 32.95 -8.78
N LYS A 700 7.78 32.97 -8.84
CA LYS A 700 6.91 33.20 -7.66
C LYS A 700 7.01 32.03 -6.67
N ALA A 701 7.06 30.79 -7.16
CA ALA A 701 7.26 29.60 -6.33
C ALA A 701 8.60 29.64 -5.58
N ILE A 702 9.71 29.90 -6.27
CA ILE A 702 11.05 30.03 -5.66
C ILE A 702 11.08 31.16 -4.63
N ARG A 703 10.46 32.30 -4.92
CA ARG A 703 10.37 33.41 -3.97
C ARG A 703 9.60 33.02 -2.70
N ARG A 704 8.50 32.25 -2.82
CA ARG A 704 7.73 31.77 -1.66
C ARG A 704 8.55 30.80 -0.83
N LEU A 705 9.22 29.86 -1.48
CA LEU A 705 10.14 28.93 -0.84
C LEU A 705 11.24 29.68 -0.07
N ALA A 706 11.92 30.63 -0.71
CA ALA A 706 12.99 31.42 -0.10
C ALA A 706 12.51 32.19 1.14
N ILE A 707 11.30 32.76 1.11
CA ILE A 707 10.70 33.44 2.27
C ILE A 707 10.43 32.44 3.40
N ALA A 708 9.85 31.28 3.10
CA ALA A 708 9.57 30.26 4.09
C ALA A 708 10.87 29.70 4.72
N THR A 709 11.88 29.41 3.90
CA THR A 709 13.20 28.98 4.35
C THR A 709 13.87 30.06 5.20
N ALA A 710 13.89 31.32 4.76
CA ALA A 710 14.48 32.41 5.53
C ALA A 710 13.78 32.61 6.88
N MET A 711 12.45 32.51 6.93
CA MET A 711 11.70 32.55 8.17
C MET A 711 12.08 31.41 9.10
N LEU A 712 12.08 30.16 8.61
CA LEU A 712 12.42 28.98 9.41
C LEU A 712 13.87 29.02 9.89
N SER A 713 14.82 29.41 9.03
CA SER A 713 16.22 29.61 9.40
C SER A 713 16.40 30.72 10.43
N SER A 714 15.63 31.81 10.34
CA SER A 714 15.68 32.88 11.35
C SER A 714 15.15 32.38 12.70
N LEU A 715 14.08 31.58 12.70
CA LEU A 715 13.58 30.94 13.92
C LEU A 715 14.60 29.96 14.51
N THR A 716 15.32 29.20 13.67
CA THR A 716 16.43 28.36 14.10
C THR A 716 17.53 29.19 14.76
N LEU A 717 17.95 30.30 14.15
CA LEU A 717 18.99 31.16 14.72
C LEU A 717 18.55 31.78 16.05
N LEU A 718 17.30 32.24 16.16
CA LEU A 718 16.73 32.72 17.42
C LEU A 718 16.72 31.60 18.47
N TYR A 719 16.36 30.37 18.08
CA TYR A 719 16.45 29.21 18.94
C TYR A 719 17.89 28.98 19.43
N CYS A 720 18.88 28.99 18.53
CA CYS A 720 20.30 28.85 18.90
C CYS A 720 20.78 29.95 19.85
N MET A 721 20.28 31.19 19.71
CA MET A 721 20.55 32.27 20.67
C MET A 721 19.93 32.03 22.05
N LEU A 722 18.80 31.32 22.12
CA LEU A 722 18.11 30.99 23.38
C LEU A 722 18.75 29.80 24.11
N VAL A 723 19.28 28.81 23.38
CA VAL A 723 19.96 27.65 23.97
C VAL A 723 21.47 27.84 24.10
N GLY A 724 22.05 28.80 23.38
CA GLY A 724 23.48 29.08 23.41
C GLY A 724 23.94 29.46 24.81
N GLY A 725 24.93 28.74 25.34
CA GLY A 725 25.42 28.90 26.70
C GLY A 725 24.70 28.08 27.78
N ASP A 726 23.68 27.29 27.43
CA ASP A 726 23.11 26.26 28.31
C ASP A 726 24.10 25.06 28.36
N PRO A 727 24.70 24.74 29.53
CA PRO A 727 25.65 23.63 29.66
C PRO A 727 25.06 22.31 29.15
N ASP A 728 23.78 22.05 29.42
CA ASP A 728 23.13 20.81 29.02
C ASP A 728 22.86 20.74 27.51
N TYR A 729 22.82 21.89 26.82
CA TYR A 729 22.78 21.92 25.36
C TYR A 729 24.17 21.67 24.79
N GLU A 730 25.20 22.31 25.34
CA GLU A 730 26.57 22.22 24.82
C GLU A 730 27.15 20.80 24.89
N GLU A 731 26.82 20.03 25.92
CA GLU A 731 27.27 18.64 26.11
C GLU A 731 26.68 17.63 25.09
N LEU A 732 25.62 18.02 24.35
CA LEU A 732 25.02 17.14 23.35
C LEU A 732 25.91 17.02 22.10
N ASP A 733 25.94 15.83 21.51
CA ASP A 733 26.63 15.59 20.25
C ASP A 733 26.00 16.35 19.08
N ASP A 734 26.82 16.66 18.06
CA ASP A 734 26.41 17.47 16.92
C ASP A 734 25.21 16.86 16.17
N GLN A 735 25.10 15.52 16.11
CA GLN A 735 23.97 14.86 15.45
C GLN A 735 22.67 15.02 16.23
N THR A 736 22.72 14.91 17.56
CA THR A 736 21.57 15.13 18.44
C THR A 736 21.09 16.57 18.35
N LYS A 737 21.99 17.55 18.37
CA LYS A 737 21.66 18.98 18.16
C LYS A 737 20.98 19.18 16.80
N MET A 738 21.60 18.74 15.70
CA MET A 738 21.06 18.94 14.36
C MET A 738 19.68 18.29 14.16
N ARG A 739 19.49 17.07 14.69
CA ARG A 739 18.26 16.29 14.50
C ARG A 739 17.12 16.70 15.43
N ASN A 740 17.31 17.56 16.42
CA ASN A 740 16.28 17.89 17.41
C ASN A 740 16.27 19.37 17.81
N ILE A 741 15.10 19.91 18.15
CA ILE A 741 14.99 21.15 18.92
C ILE A 741 14.94 20.75 20.40
N ILE A 742 15.84 21.31 21.21
CA ILE A 742 15.90 21.05 22.65
C ILE A 742 15.12 22.13 23.37
N VAL A 743 14.16 21.77 24.22
CA VAL A 743 13.40 22.77 24.97
C VAL A 743 14.27 23.28 26.13
N PRO A 744 14.66 24.57 26.15
CA PRO A 744 15.61 25.11 27.13
C PRO A 744 15.20 24.81 28.58
N GLY A 745 16.15 24.46 29.44
CA GLY A 745 15.89 24.17 30.86
C GLY A 745 15.04 22.91 31.12
N THR A 746 14.82 22.06 30.12
CA THR A 746 14.09 20.79 30.26
C THR A 746 14.83 19.64 29.62
N LYS A 747 14.46 18.40 29.98
CA LYS A 747 14.97 17.19 29.30
C LYS A 747 14.23 16.88 27.98
N ILE A 748 13.32 17.75 27.53
CA ILE A 748 12.46 17.52 26.37
C ILE A 748 13.19 17.88 25.07
N LYS A 749 13.16 16.97 24.11
CA LYS A 749 13.62 17.18 22.73
C LYS A 749 12.48 16.93 21.74
N LEU A 750 12.43 17.76 20.70
CA LEU A 750 11.48 17.67 19.59
C LEU A 750 12.22 17.22 18.34
N PRO A 751 11.99 16.01 17.82
CA PRO A 751 12.68 15.50 16.65
C PRO A 751 12.37 16.32 15.39
N MET A 752 13.40 16.70 14.62
CA MET A 752 13.37 17.58 13.45
C MET A 752 14.33 17.08 12.35
N ASN A 753 14.29 15.78 12.03
CA ASN A 753 15.21 15.13 11.09
C ASN A 753 14.57 14.82 9.72
N THR A 754 13.94 15.82 9.08
CA THR A 754 13.48 15.70 7.68
C THR A 754 14.53 16.20 6.70
N SER A 755 14.44 15.80 5.42
CA SER A 755 15.32 16.32 4.36
C SER A 755 15.25 17.85 4.25
N ALA A 756 14.07 18.46 4.51
CA ALA A 756 13.91 19.91 4.51
C ALA A 756 14.55 20.58 5.72
N ALA A 757 14.50 19.94 6.90
CA ALA A 757 15.10 20.45 8.13
C ALA A 757 16.62 20.57 8.04
N TYR A 758 17.28 19.80 7.16
CA TYR A 758 18.69 20.03 6.87
C TYR A 758 18.98 21.48 6.42
N ILE A 759 18.12 22.02 5.55
CA ILE A 759 18.30 23.35 4.95
C ILE A 759 17.99 24.46 5.95
N TRP A 760 16.85 24.37 6.65
CA TRP A 760 16.39 25.46 7.51
C TRP A 760 16.82 25.33 8.97
N LYS A 761 17.21 24.14 9.43
CA LYS A 761 17.66 23.88 10.82
C LYS A 761 19.14 23.53 10.89
N ALA A 762 19.55 22.41 10.30
CA ALA A 762 20.90 21.86 10.52
C ALA A 762 21.99 22.81 10.01
N VAL A 763 21.88 23.34 8.79
CA VAL A 763 22.88 24.26 8.22
C VAL A 763 22.99 25.56 9.03
N PRO A 764 21.90 26.30 9.33
CA PRO A 764 21.99 27.52 10.14
C PRO A 764 22.46 27.29 11.57
N GLU A 765 21.98 26.25 12.25
CA GLU A 765 22.37 25.92 13.64
C GLU A 765 23.86 25.56 13.71
N MET A 766 24.35 24.80 12.74
CA MET A 766 25.76 24.41 12.68
C MET A 766 26.66 25.60 12.36
N LEU A 767 26.28 26.46 11.41
CA LEU A 767 27.00 27.69 11.15
C LEU A 767 27.04 28.58 12.39
N TYR A 768 25.93 28.70 13.12
CA TYR A 768 25.87 29.47 14.36
C TYR A 768 26.81 28.89 15.42
N ASN A 769 26.72 27.59 15.70
CA ASN A 769 27.54 26.93 16.72
C ASN A 769 29.03 27.00 16.39
N THR A 770 29.44 26.81 15.12
CA THR A 770 30.85 26.94 14.70
C THR A 770 31.35 28.38 14.81
N ILE A 771 30.52 29.39 14.47
CA ILE A 771 30.93 30.80 14.53
C ILE A 771 31.04 31.29 15.99
N ILE A 772 30.09 30.89 16.86
CA ILE A 772 29.97 31.40 18.22
C ILE A 772 30.81 30.62 19.22
N ASN A 773 30.86 29.29 19.14
CA ASN A 773 31.53 28.46 20.15
C ASN A 773 33.01 28.21 19.83
N GLU A 774 33.45 28.30 18.57
CA GLU A 774 34.78 27.78 18.16
C GLU A 774 35.70 28.79 17.48
N GLY A 775 35.27 30.04 17.22
CA GLY A 775 36.16 31.13 16.81
C GLY A 775 37.14 30.77 15.67
N THR A 776 36.61 30.55 14.46
CA THR A 776 37.27 30.21 13.18
C THR A 776 38.77 30.54 13.02
N LYS A 777 39.66 29.78 13.67
CA LYS A 777 41.11 29.90 13.49
C LYS A 777 41.84 28.57 13.27
N ASN A 778 41.26 27.40 13.60
CA ASN A 778 41.96 26.10 13.50
C ASN A 778 41.48 25.20 12.34
N GLU A 779 42.38 24.37 11.80
CA GLU A 779 42.12 23.45 10.67
C GLU A 779 41.23 22.24 11.05
N VAL A 780 41.20 21.91 12.36
CA VAL A 780 40.31 20.90 12.97
C VAL A 780 38.84 21.31 12.85
N ASP A 781 38.53 22.60 12.97
CA ASP A 781 37.16 23.15 12.92
C ASP A 781 36.56 23.01 11.52
N ARG A 782 37.35 23.28 10.47
CA ARG A 782 36.91 23.10 9.07
C ARG A 782 36.66 21.63 8.73
N THR A 783 37.47 20.73 9.27
CA THR A 783 37.34 19.28 9.03
C THR A 783 36.11 18.73 9.76
N ARG A 784 35.86 19.17 11.00
CA ARG A 784 34.64 18.85 11.76
C ARG A 784 33.39 19.38 11.07
N LEU A 785 33.40 20.66 10.66
CA LEU A 785 32.31 21.27 9.90
C LEU A 785 32.02 20.48 8.61
N LYS A 786 33.06 20.14 7.85
CA LYS A 786 32.93 19.33 6.62
C LYS A 786 32.43 17.92 6.90
N LYS A 787 32.89 17.25 7.97
CA LYS A 787 32.48 15.89 8.36
C LYS A 787 31.01 15.85 8.77
N ALA A 788 30.56 16.77 9.64
CA ALA A 788 29.18 16.83 10.10
C ALA A 788 28.22 17.31 8.98
N LEU A 789 28.59 18.30 8.16
CA LEU A 789 27.79 18.66 6.97
C LEU A 789 27.74 17.52 5.96
N SER A 790 28.84 16.79 5.77
CA SER A 790 28.89 15.63 4.88
C SER A 790 28.05 14.46 5.40
N GLN A 791 28.05 14.18 6.71
CA GLN A 791 27.19 13.15 7.31
C GLN A 791 25.72 13.53 7.22
N ALA A 792 25.36 14.77 7.57
CA ALA A 792 23.98 15.23 7.45
C ALA A 792 23.51 15.33 5.99
N ALA A 793 24.41 15.63 5.03
CA ALA A 793 24.14 15.53 3.60
C ALA A 793 23.98 14.07 3.13
N LYS A 794 24.78 13.12 3.65
CA LYS A 794 24.63 11.69 3.37
C LYS A 794 23.28 11.17 3.87
N ASP A 795 22.87 11.53 5.08
CA ASP A 795 21.56 11.20 5.64
C ASP A 795 20.42 11.76 4.78
N MET A 796 20.58 12.98 4.25
CA MET A 796 19.61 13.66 3.37
C MET A 796 19.57 13.09 1.94
N LEU A 797 20.68 12.55 1.42
CA LEU A 797 20.79 12.11 0.03
C LEU A 797 20.60 10.60 -0.13
N LEU A 798 21.03 9.80 0.84
CA LEU A 798 21.05 8.34 0.75
C LEU A 798 19.84 7.65 1.40
N GLY A 799 19.09 8.35 2.27
CA GLY A 799 17.84 7.86 2.83
C GLY A 799 17.98 6.65 3.74
N PRO A 800 16.88 5.95 4.05
CA PRO A 800 16.97 4.63 4.67
C PRO A 800 17.91 3.77 3.82
N GLU A 801 18.85 3.05 4.42
CA GLU A 801 19.77 2.25 3.60
C GLU A 801 18.97 1.28 2.70
N PRO A 802 19.44 0.99 1.48
CA PRO A 802 18.73 0.17 0.50
C PRO A 802 18.66 -1.32 0.88
N ILE A 803 18.92 -1.68 2.14
CA ILE A 803 18.94 -3.05 2.64
C ILE A 803 17.53 -3.44 3.11
N PRO A 804 16.96 -4.57 2.65
CA PRO A 804 15.66 -5.06 3.11
C PRO A 804 15.58 -5.20 4.63
N ALA A 805 14.46 -4.78 5.23
CA ALA A 805 14.38 -4.61 6.69
C ALA A 805 14.53 -5.87 7.54
N GLY A 806 14.27 -7.06 7.02
CA GLY A 806 14.57 -8.28 7.78
C GLY A 806 15.95 -8.86 7.55
N VAL A 807 16.66 -8.37 6.54
CA VAL A 807 18.07 -8.72 6.29
C VAL A 807 18.97 -7.76 7.05
N ARG A 808 18.59 -6.48 7.13
CA ARG A 808 19.39 -5.42 7.76
C ARG A 808 19.81 -5.75 9.20
N PRO A 809 18.92 -6.02 10.17
CA PRO A 809 19.35 -6.29 11.54
C PRO A 809 20.26 -7.51 11.67
N VAL A 810 20.06 -8.51 10.81
CA VAL A 810 20.91 -9.71 10.74
C VAL A 810 22.30 -9.36 10.22
N MET A 811 22.38 -8.55 9.15
CA MET A 811 23.65 -8.05 8.61
C MET A 811 24.38 -7.15 9.61
N GLU A 812 23.66 -6.28 10.33
CA GLU A 812 24.22 -5.40 11.35
C GLU A 812 24.87 -6.22 12.48
N VAL A 813 24.23 -7.32 12.91
CA VAL A 813 24.82 -8.26 13.89
C VAL A 813 26.02 -9.00 13.30
N VAL A 814 25.90 -9.60 12.11
CA VAL A 814 26.98 -10.39 11.48
C VAL A 814 28.23 -9.54 11.20
N MET A 815 28.05 -8.28 10.82
CA MET A 815 29.13 -7.35 10.51
C MET A 815 29.59 -6.53 11.72
N ASP A 816 28.96 -6.69 12.88
CA ASP A 816 29.12 -5.83 14.05
C ASP A 816 29.12 -4.33 13.66
N HIS A 817 28.11 -3.91 12.90
CA HIS A 817 28.04 -2.54 12.39
C HIS A 817 26.59 -2.08 12.27
N ASN A 818 26.19 -1.10 13.08
CA ASN A 818 24.88 -0.50 13.04
C ASN A 818 24.85 0.61 11.97
N PHE A 819 24.20 0.34 10.84
CA PHE A 819 24.22 1.26 9.70
C PHE A 819 23.48 2.59 9.97
N PHE A 820 22.61 2.67 10.99
CA PHE A 820 21.91 3.92 11.35
C PHE A 820 22.78 4.88 12.16
N THR A 821 23.62 4.33 13.04
CA THR A 821 24.47 5.13 13.94
C THR A 821 25.92 5.20 13.48
N GLY A 822 26.36 4.28 12.61
CA GLY A 822 27.74 4.15 12.14
C GLY A 822 28.70 3.49 13.14
N HIS A 823 28.23 3.05 14.30
CA HIS A 823 29.03 2.42 15.35
C HIS A 823 28.87 0.89 15.34
N GLY A 824 29.75 0.18 16.06
CA GLY A 824 29.60 -1.26 16.27
C GLY A 824 28.29 -1.61 16.98
N VAL A 825 27.72 -2.80 16.71
CA VAL A 825 26.54 -3.29 17.44
C VAL A 825 26.94 -3.63 18.88
N ILE A 826 28.09 -4.28 19.03
CA ILE A 826 28.75 -4.51 20.32
C ILE A 826 29.65 -3.30 20.61
N PRO A 827 29.42 -2.58 21.72
CA PRO A 827 30.29 -1.51 22.17
C PRO A 827 31.75 -1.96 22.32
N GLU A 828 32.70 -1.09 21.99
CA GLU A 828 34.13 -1.43 21.94
C GLU A 828 34.68 -1.97 23.28
N ASN A 829 34.16 -1.45 24.39
CA ASN A 829 34.48 -1.88 25.77
C ASN A 829 33.93 -3.27 26.13
N LEU A 830 33.03 -3.84 25.32
CA LEU A 830 32.42 -5.17 25.51
C LEU A 830 32.92 -6.21 24.50
N LYS A 831 33.67 -5.82 23.47
CA LYS A 831 34.25 -6.78 22.51
C LYS A 831 35.27 -7.74 23.12
N ARG A 832 35.84 -7.37 24.27
CA ARG A 832 36.86 -8.17 24.99
C ARG A 832 36.28 -9.14 26.01
N VAL A 833 34.95 -9.21 26.18
CA VAL A 833 34.29 -10.19 27.05
C VAL A 833 33.58 -11.27 26.22
N GLU A 834 33.40 -12.46 26.82
CA GLU A 834 32.76 -13.60 26.15
C GLU A 834 31.31 -13.27 25.76
N GLY A 835 30.84 -13.84 24.64
CA GLY A 835 29.58 -13.45 24.01
C GLY A 835 28.34 -13.53 24.91
N PHE A 836 28.31 -14.42 25.91
CA PHE A 836 27.18 -14.49 26.84
C PHE A 836 27.17 -13.36 27.89
N GLU A 837 28.32 -12.73 28.15
CA GLU A 837 28.50 -11.56 29.04
C GLU A 837 28.51 -10.22 28.29
N GLN A 838 28.28 -10.22 26.98
CA GLN A 838 28.16 -8.99 26.18
C GLN A 838 26.79 -8.35 26.40
N TRP A 839 26.61 -7.73 27.57
CA TRP A 839 25.41 -7.00 27.96
C TRP A 839 25.74 -5.86 28.94
N ASP A 840 24.80 -4.92 29.05
CA ASP A 840 24.87 -3.79 29.98
C ASP A 840 23.49 -3.50 30.59
N ALA A 841 23.40 -2.47 31.45
CA ALA A 841 22.13 -2.06 32.08
C ALA A 841 21.03 -1.69 31.06
N SER A 842 21.39 -1.27 29.85
CA SER A 842 20.45 -0.86 28.80
C SER A 842 19.91 -2.04 27.98
N THR A 843 20.53 -3.22 28.12
CA THR A 843 20.13 -4.46 27.47
C THR A 843 18.85 -5.02 28.13
N SER A 844 17.86 -5.44 27.34
CA SER A 844 16.57 -5.87 27.91
C SER A 844 16.61 -7.27 28.54
N GLU A 845 15.76 -7.49 29.54
CA GLU A 845 15.60 -8.82 30.16
C GLU A 845 15.08 -9.87 29.17
N LEU A 846 14.23 -9.44 28.23
CA LEU A 846 13.80 -10.27 27.11
C LEU A 846 15.00 -10.72 26.26
N ALA A 847 15.92 -9.82 25.93
CA ALA A 847 17.09 -10.14 25.11
C ALA A 847 18.08 -11.07 25.82
N LYS A 848 18.31 -10.88 27.13
CA LYS A 848 19.09 -11.80 27.95
C LYS A 848 18.50 -13.22 27.92
N LYS A 849 17.18 -13.34 28.07
CA LYS A 849 16.46 -14.63 27.99
C LYS A 849 16.54 -15.25 26.60
N LEU A 850 16.32 -14.46 25.54
CA LEU A 850 16.42 -14.94 24.16
C LEU A 850 17.84 -15.43 23.84
N SER A 851 18.87 -14.67 24.24
CA SER A 851 20.27 -15.07 24.12
C SER A 851 20.54 -16.41 24.83
N ALA A 852 20.03 -16.59 26.06
CA ALA A 852 20.17 -17.84 26.80
C ALA A 852 19.55 -19.06 26.06
N TYR A 853 18.43 -18.88 25.36
CA TYR A 853 17.84 -19.94 24.52
C TYR A 853 18.66 -20.30 23.27
N THR A 854 19.69 -19.50 22.95
CA THR A 854 20.61 -19.75 21.83
C THR A 854 21.92 -20.40 22.24
N GLU A 855 21.99 -20.94 23.46
CA GLU A 855 23.13 -21.71 23.93
C GLU A 855 23.35 -22.96 23.05
N VAL A 856 24.60 -23.15 22.60
CA VAL A 856 24.98 -24.28 21.76
C VAL A 856 25.22 -25.50 22.66
N PRO A 857 24.45 -26.61 22.51
CA PRO A 857 24.61 -27.78 23.35
C PRO A 857 26.03 -28.36 23.29
N GLY A 858 26.65 -28.59 24.44
CA GLY A 858 28.00 -29.17 24.55
C GLY A 858 29.15 -28.17 24.43
N THR A 859 28.90 -26.88 24.61
CA THR A 859 29.92 -25.82 24.71
C THR A 859 29.89 -25.17 26.10
N ASP A 860 31.02 -24.62 26.57
CA ASP A 860 31.08 -23.84 27.83
C ASP A 860 30.34 -22.49 27.66
N GLY A 861 29.00 -22.54 27.64
CA GLY A 861 28.15 -21.35 27.60
C GLY A 861 28.22 -20.52 26.31
N LYS A 862 28.76 -21.05 25.20
CA LYS A 862 28.79 -20.31 23.92
C LYS A 862 27.38 -20.17 23.37
N ARG A 863 27.00 -18.93 23.07
CA ARG A 863 25.69 -18.58 22.52
C ARG A 863 25.82 -18.20 21.06
N VAL A 864 24.82 -18.55 20.25
CA VAL A 864 24.74 -18.13 18.84
C VAL A 864 24.48 -16.63 18.73
N LEU A 865 23.78 -16.05 19.71
CA LEU A 865 23.54 -14.61 19.82
C LEU A 865 23.88 -14.12 21.22
N SER A 866 24.68 -13.05 21.31
CA SER A 866 24.87 -12.32 22.56
C SER A 866 23.58 -11.59 22.98
N PRO A 867 23.42 -11.20 24.26
CA PRO A 867 22.25 -10.44 24.68
C PRO A 867 22.10 -9.11 23.94
N ILE A 868 23.18 -8.38 23.64
CA ILE A 868 23.14 -7.14 22.84
C ILE A 868 22.69 -7.41 21.41
N GLU A 869 23.18 -8.48 20.77
CA GLU A 869 22.75 -8.87 19.43
C GLU A 869 21.28 -9.27 19.39
N ALA A 870 20.82 -10.03 20.39
CA ALA A 870 19.41 -10.39 20.54
C ALA A 870 18.53 -9.14 20.76
N ASP A 871 18.99 -8.17 21.55
CA ASP A 871 18.28 -6.91 21.79
C ASP A 871 18.16 -6.09 20.51
N HIS A 872 19.24 -6.03 19.72
CA HIS A 872 19.31 -5.35 18.43
C HIS A 872 18.38 -6.01 17.39
N LEU A 873 18.36 -7.34 17.31
CA LEU A 873 17.47 -8.08 16.41
C LEU A 873 16.00 -7.87 16.75
N VAL A 874 15.63 -7.92 18.04
CA VAL A 874 14.24 -7.68 18.47
C VAL A 874 13.79 -6.25 18.13
N ARG A 875 14.64 -5.25 18.37
CA ARG A 875 14.36 -3.85 17.98
C ARG A 875 14.28 -3.69 16.46
N GLY A 876 15.20 -4.28 15.72
CA GLY A 876 15.29 -4.17 14.27
C GLY A 876 14.15 -4.86 13.52
N LEU A 877 13.74 -6.04 13.97
CA LEU A 877 12.70 -6.86 13.31
C LEU A 877 11.27 -6.49 13.73
N PHE A 878 11.09 -6.05 14.97
CA PHE A 878 9.75 -5.79 15.53
C PHE A 878 9.49 -4.31 15.83
N GLY A 879 10.45 -3.41 15.57
CA GLY A 879 10.27 -1.96 15.69
C GLY A 879 9.73 -1.53 17.05
N SER A 880 8.70 -0.68 17.05
CA SER A 880 8.09 -0.17 18.30
C SER A 880 7.40 -1.26 19.13
N VAL A 881 6.92 -2.34 18.49
CA VAL A 881 6.35 -3.51 19.19
C VAL A 881 7.44 -4.27 19.94
N GLY A 882 8.59 -4.49 19.28
CA GLY A 882 9.77 -5.07 19.91
C GLY A 882 10.26 -4.24 21.09
N PHE A 883 10.38 -2.93 20.90
CA PHE A 883 10.75 -2.00 21.97
C PHE A 883 9.77 -2.04 23.16
N THR A 884 8.47 -2.12 22.90
CA THR A 884 7.46 -2.19 23.97
C THR A 884 7.54 -3.53 24.72
N ALA A 885 7.77 -4.64 24.03
CA ALA A 885 7.96 -5.95 24.66
C ALA A 885 9.24 -5.97 25.53
N GLN A 886 10.32 -5.36 25.06
CA GLN A 886 11.54 -5.17 25.83
C GLN A 886 11.29 -4.31 27.08
N TRP A 887 10.57 -3.19 26.95
CA TRP A 887 10.20 -2.36 28.09
C TRP A 887 9.34 -3.12 29.11
N ILE A 888 8.33 -3.89 28.68
CA ILE A 888 7.52 -4.72 29.59
C ILE A 888 8.42 -5.71 30.33
N SER A 889 9.35 -6.35 29.63
CA SER A 889 10.29 -7.28 30.25
C SER A 889 11.18 -6.60 31.30
N ASN A 890 11.59 -5.36 31.04
CA ASN A 890 12.38 -4.57 31.96
C ASN A 890 11.54 -4.10 33.15
N ALA A 891 10.28 -3.71 32.96
CA ALA A 891 9.38 -3.32 34.05
C ALA A 891 9.06 -4.51 34.98
N ILE A 892 9.01 -5.72 34.43
CA ILE A 892 8.90 -6.95 35.23
C ILE A 892 10.22 -7.21 35.98
N GLY A 893 11.36 -7.07 35.30
CA GLY A 893 12.67 -7.22 35.93
C GLY A 893 12.89 -6.23 37.08
N GLU A 894 12.54 -4.96 36.90
CA GLU A 894 12.58 -3.92 37.93
C GLU A 894 11.73 -4.33 39.14
N ARG A 895 10.48 -4.74 38.92
CA ARG A 895 9.59 -5.21 40.01
C ARG A 895 10.11 -6.44 40.75
N ASN A 896 10.89 -7.27 40.08
CA ASN A 896 11.51 -8.45 40.67
C ASN A 896 12.86 -8.16 41.34
N GLY A 897 13.40 -6.95 41.21
CA GLY A 897 14.75 -6.61 41.68
C GLY A 897 15.87 -7.16 40.79
N ASP A 898 15.57 -7.56 39.56
CA ASP A 898 16.55 -8.13 38.61
C ASP A 898 17.37 -7.04 37.88
N ARG A 899 16.98 -5.76 37.99
CA ARG A 899 17.63 -4.61 37.34
C ARG A 899 17.27 -3.26 38.02
N PRO A 900 18.04 -2.18 37.76
CA PRO A 900 17.74 -0.82 38.25
C PRO A 900 16.41 -0.22 37.73
N GLU A 901 15.95 0.84 38.40
CA GLU A 901 14.72 1.58 38.07
C GLU A 901 14.73 2.10 36.62
N LEU A 902 13.60 1.93 35.94
CA LEU A 902 13.43 2.41 34.58
C LEU A 902 13.47 3.94 34.49
N THR A 903 14.28 4.44 33.58
CA THR A 903 14.35 5.87 33.28
C THR A 903 13.20 6.32 32.37
N GLY A 904 12.82 7.59 32.43
CA GLY A 904 11.80 8.16 31.54
C GLY A 904 12.13 7.97 30.05
N ARG A 905 13.41 7.89 29.68
CA ARG A 905 13.89 7.62 28.31
C ARG A 905 13.56 6.20 27.83
N GLU A 906 13.47 5.23 28.74
CA GLU A 906 13.18 3.83 28.42
C GLU A 906 11.68 3.57 28.25
N THR A 907 10.83 4.52 28.65
CA THR A 907 9.38 4.35 28.57
C THR A 907 8.85 4.48 27.13
N PRO A 908 7.89 3.61 26.73
CA PRO A 908 7.13 3.78 25.51
C PRO A 908 6.44 5.14 25.49
N VAL A 909 6.27 5.70 24.30
CA VAL A 909 5.62 6.99 24.05
C VAL A 909 6.48 8.21 24.40
N ILE A 910 6.86 8.41 25.65
CA ILE A 910 7.55 9.67 26.06
C ILE A 910 9.07 9.59 25.89
N GLY A 911 9.68 8.40 25.94
CA GLY A 911 11.14 8.23 25.90
C GLY A 911 11.82 8.81 24.65
N ARG A 912 11.10 8.84 23.52
CA ARG A 912 11.58 9.44 22.26
C ARG A 912 11.73 10.97 22.33
N PHE A 913 10.97 11.61 23.22
CA PHE A 913 11.01 13.05 23.48
C PHE A 913 11.96 13.41 24.62
N ILE A 914 12.68 12.45 25.20
CA ILE A 914 13.61 12.68 26.31
C ILE A 914 15.06 12.53 25.81
N ARG A 915 15.91 13.50 26.13
CA ARG A 915 17.36 13.48 25.80
C ARG A 915 18.12 12.53 26.76
N PRO A 916 19.29 11.98 26.36
CA PRO A 916 20.13 11.22 27.31
C PRO A 916 20.59 12.14 28.45
N GLU A 917 20.79 11.57 29.64
CA GLU A 917 21.22 12.33 30.82
C GLU A 917 22.70 12.73 30.77
N VAL A 918 23.52 11.94 30.08
CA VAL A 918 24.94 12.23 29.82
C VAL A 918 25.14 12.34 28.32
N GLY A 919 25.67 13.48 27.86
CA GLY A 919 26.03 13.71 26.47
C GLY A 919 27.28 12.92 26.08
N ARG A 920 27.31 12.39 24.85
CA ARG A 920 28.45 11.61 24.33
C ARG A 920 29.43 12.44 23.50
N ALA A 921 29.26 13.76 23.43
CA ALA A 921 30.08 14.61 22.56
C ALA A 921 31.59 14.45 22.84
N ASN A 922 31.98 14.48 24.11
CA ASN A 922 33.39 14.34 24.52
C ASN A 922 33.92 12.92 24.30
N GLU A 923 33.06 11.91 24.46
CA GLU A 923 33.38 10.50 24.23
C GLU A 923 33.65 10.25 22.73
N ASP A 924 32.78 10.75 21.85
CA ASP A 924 32.93 10.64 20.40
C ASP A 924 34.19 11.37 19.90
N LEU A 925 34.47 12.56 20.45
CA LEU A 925 35.69 13.32 20.16
C LEU A 925 36.95 12.56 20.59
N PHE A 926 36.91 11.95 21.78
CA PHE A 926 38.00 11.15 22.29
C PHE A 926 38.28 9.93 21.40
N TYR A 927 37.26 9.18 21.00
CA TYR A 927 37.44 8.00 20.15
C TYR A 927 37.86 8.34 18.71
N ASP A 928 37.39 9.45 18.13
CA ASP A 928 37.89 9.93 16.83
C ASP A 928 39.36 10.35 16.90
N LEU A 929 39.77 11.03 17.99
CA LEU A 929 41.16 11.35 18.26
C LEU A 929 42.00 10.07 18.42
N LYS A 930 41.51 9.11 19.21
CA LYS A 930 42.17 7.83 19.47
C LYS A 930 42.41 7.06 18.18
N GLN A 931 41.40 6.93 17.33
CA GLN A 931 41.54 6.25 16.05
C GLN A 931 42.66 6.88 15.21
N ARG A 932 42.69 8.22 15.10
CA ARG A 932 43.73 8.92 14.34
C ARG A 932 45.11 8.68 14.94
N VAL A 933 45.25 8.81 16.25
CA VAL A 933 46.51 8.61 16.97
C VAL A 933 47.01 7.18 16.80
N ASP A 934 46.15 6.17 16.98
CA ASP A 934 46.49 4.77 16.81
C ASP A 934 46.88 4.45 15.36
N GLU A 935 46.12 4.90 14.36
CA GLU A 935 46.45 4.67 12.95
C GLU A 935 47.83 5.22 12.60
N LYS A 936 48.13 6.45 13.05
CA LYS A 936 49.45 7.08 12.81
C LYS A 936 50.55 6.35 13.55
N TYR A 937 50.35 6.00 14.81
CA TYR A 937 51.33 5.28 15.62
C TYR A 937 51.60 3.88 15.09
N GLN A 938 50.57 3.12 14.71
CA GLN A 938 50.75 1.79 14.12
C GLN A 938 51.44 1.86 12.76
N THR A 939 51.16 2.91 11.96
CA THR A 939 51.85 3.15 10.69
C THR A 939 53.33 3.42 10.92
N TRP A 940 53.67 4.35 11.82
CA TRP A 940 55.05 4.65 12.21
C TRP A 940 55.76 3.41 12.75
N LYS A 941 55.16 2.71 13.71
CA LYS A 941 55.69 1.47 14.29
C LYS A 941 55.93 0.39 13.23
N THR A 942 55.01 0.22 12.28
CA THR A 942 55.18 -0.74 11.18
C THR A 942 56.35 -0.35 10.27
N MET A 943 56.61 0.94 10.05
CA MET A 943 57.78 1.42 9.29
C MET A 943 59.08 1.14 10.04
N THR A 944 59.12 1.43 11.35
CA THR A 944 60.25 1.11 12.24
C THR A 944 60.51 -0.40 12.31
N ASP A 945 59.47 -1.22 12.49
CA ASP A 945 59.57 -2.68 12.55
C ASP A 945 60.07 -3.30 11.23
N ARG A 946 59.89 -2.59 10.10
CA ARG A 946 60.41 -2.97 8.77
C ARG A 946 61.86 -2.51 8.51
N GLY A 947 62.43 -1.69 9.41
CA GLY A 947 63.77 -1.11 9.28
C GLY A 947 63.88 -0.01 8.22
N ASP A 948 62.77 0.66 7.89
CA ASP A 948 62.73 1.81 6.98
C ASP A 948 62.84 3.11 7.78
N ASP A 949 64.02 3.32 8.40
CA ASP A 949 64.25 4.36 9.42
C ASP A 949 64.08 5.78 8.85
N ASP A 950 64.56 6.03 7.62
CA ASP A 950 64.41 7.34 6.96
C ASP A 950 62.93 7.69 6.70
N ALA A 951 62.11 6.71 6.33
CA ALA A 951 60.68 6.90 6.12
C ALA A 951 59.93 7.06 7.44
N ALA A 952 60.32 6.31 8.48
CA ALA A 952 59.77 6.42 9.82
C ALA A 952 60.06 7.81 10.42
N ASP A 953 61.29 8.29 10.34
CA ASP A 953 61.70 9.62 10.83
C ASP A 953 60.98 10.75 10.09
N ALA A 954 60.84 10.65 8.77
CA ALA A 954 60.08 11.63 7.99
C ALA A 954 58.58 11.60 8.33
N TYR A 955 58.03 10.43 8.63
CA TYR A 955 56.64 10.26 9.05
C TYR A 955 56.41 10.80 10.46
N GLU A 956 57.37 10.57 11.37
CA GLU A 956 57.37 11.06 12.74
C GLU A 956 57.40 12.58 12.77
N ASN A 957 58.36 13.22 12.10
CA ASN A 957 58.45 14.68 12.02
C ASN A 957 57.17 15.33 11.47
N LYS A 958 56.45 14.64 10.58
CA LYS A 958 55.20 15.14 9.99
C LYS A 958 53.99 14.98 10.92
N HIS A 959 54.05 14.02 11.85
CA HIS A 959 52.92 13.61 12.69
C HIS A 959 53.25 13.60 14.20
N GLU A 960 54.35 14.25 14.59
CA GLU A 960 54.95 14.28 15.93
C GLU A 960 53.89 14.50 17.01
N GLY A 961 53.09 15.57 16.87
CA GLY A 961 52.05 15.89 17.85
C GLY A 961 50.97 14.82 18.04
N LEU A 962 50.67 13.98 17.04
CA LEU A 962 49.74 12.85 17.20
C LEU A 962 50.44 11.61 17.79
N LEU A 963 51.70 11.39 17.45
CA LEU A 963 52.48 10.26 17.93
C LEU A 963 52.81 10.42 19.43
N ASP A 964 53.14 11.63 19.87
CA ASP A 964 53.40 11.96 21.28
C ASP A 964 52.17 11.69 22.16
N MET A 965 50.97 11.96 21.62
CA MET A 965 49.71 11.75 22.32
C MET A 965 49.35 10.27 22.50
N TYR A 966 50.02 9.34 21.81
CA TYR A 966 49.68 7.91 21.85
C TYR A 966 49.63 7.33 23.27
N ARG A 967 50.59 7.72 24.11
CA ARG A 967 50.66 7.21 25.49
C ARG A 967 49.50 7.75 26.34
N GLU A 968 49.26 9.05 26.28
CA GLU A 968 48.22 9.72 27.06
C GLU A 968 46.81 9.27 26.65
N VAL A 969 46.56 9.17 25.35
CA VAL A 969 45.28 8.69 24.80
C VAL A 969 44.99 7.27 25.26
N ASN A 970 45.98 6.37 25.25
CA ASN A 970 45.77 4.99 25.71
C ASN A 970 45.58 4.91 27.23
N GLN A 971 46.24 5.76 28.03
CA GLN A 971 45.97 5.85 29.47
C GLN A 971 44.53 6.30 29.77
N ILE A 972 44.02 7.31 29.06
CA ILE A 972 42.62 7.75 29.19
C ILE A 972 41.67 6.63 28.78
N ASN A 973 41.99 5.90 27.69
CA ASN A 973 41.19 4.76 27.26
C ASN A 973 41.11 3.66 28.32
N ASP A 974 42.21 3.36 29.00
CA ASP A 974 42.26 2.37 30.07
C ASP A 974 41.43 2.82 31.29
N ALA A 975 41.50 4.11 31.66
CA ALA A 975 40.67 4.69 32.72
C ALA A 975 39.17 4.64 32.37
N LEU A 976 38.79 4.97 31.12
CA LEU A 976 37.43 4.80 30.63
C LEU A 976 36.99 3.33 30.67
N GLY A 977 37.90 2.40 30.40
CA GLY A 977 37.67 0.97 30.55
C GLY A 977 37.32 0.56 31.99
N GLN A 978 37.98 1.15 32.99
CA GLN A 978 37.69 0.91 34.42
C GLN A 978 36.33 1.49 34.83
N ILE A 979 36.04 2.74 34.44
CA ILE A 979 34.74 3.38 34.70
C ILE A 979 33.59 2.56 34.10
N ASN A 980 33.78 2.08 32.86
CA ASN A 980 32.79 1.22 32.21
C ASN A 980 32.59 -0.12 32.94
N ALA A 981 33.63 -0.68 33.54
CA ALA A 981 33.51 -1.87 34.36
C ALA A 981 32.70 -1.62 35.65
N GLU A 982 32.91 -0.48 36.29
CA GLU A 982 32.16 -0.04 37.47
C GLU A 982 30.69 0.23 37.16
N ILE A 983 30.38 0.88 36.02
CA ILE A 983 29.00 1.07 35.55
C ILE A 983 28.29 -0.27 35.36
N ARG A 984 28.98 -1.29 34.84
CA ARG A 984 28.41 -2.64 34.72
C ARG A 984 28.13 -3.26 36.08
N GLU A 985 29.07 -3.16 37.01
CA GLU A 985 28.90 -3.66 38.38
C GLU A 985 27.67 -3.04 39.04
N LEU A 986 27.51 -1.72 38.95
CA LEU A 986 26.33 -0.99 39.46
C LEU A 986 25.04 -1.39 38.74
N GLY A 987 25.10 -1.67 37.43
CA GLY A 987 23.96 -2.18 36.66
C GLY A 987 23.55 -3.61 37.02
N THR A 988 24.39 -4.35 37.76
CA THR A 988 24.13 -5.71 38.26
C THR A 988 23.94 -5.80 39.76
N ALA A 989 24.14 -4.70 40.48
CA ALA A 989 24.02 -4.65 41.94
C ALA A 989 22.55 -4.81 42.35
N LYS A 990 22.31 -5.80 43.22
CA LYS A 990 21.02 -6.16 43.79
C LYS A 990 20.49 -5.12 44.77
#